data_AF-A0A933YIS0-F1
#
_entry.id   AF-A0A933YIS0-F1
#
_cell.length_a   1.000
_cell.length_b   1.000
_cell.length_c   1.000
_cell.angle_alpha   90.00
_cell.angle_beta   90.00
_cell.angle_gamma   90.00
#
_symmetry.space_group_name_H-M   'P 1'
#
loop_
_entity.id
_entity.type
_entity.pdbx_description
1 polymer ?
#
loop_
_entity_poly.entity_id
_entity_poly.type
_entity_poly.pdbx_seq_one_letter_code
_entity_poly.pdbx_strand_id
1 'polypeptide(L)'
;MIVSGLQHSQSANETFSGGPDSAVPFRYVLIDAQNPRHPHTTSVGDISGDGLPDVVNASGDGYRDGIYWYKYPAWTKTVVDTGSFSTDQQLGDVDGDGDQDIVITRGIDYGISVWWYENPRPAGDPSTNTWTRHFVANATTHDIELGDINQDGKLDIVVRNNTLTIFFQEPGLTWRSVIISQRPWEGTALGDIDHDGDLDIAINSYWYQNPRPAGDPRFDVWTERVINTNWPVSVGVHIRDINADGRNDVLFAPSAGFAGRLSWYETSNPLTGPWVEHSIDASIECVHTFKTGDIDLDGDIDVVAGEGHYCNDPDNISVYLNNGTGLSWVEQIVATSGIHNLRIADMGSDGDIDIVGSNAHDVVNSHGSPLEMWENLTIDGVAPPSIVTHPANQSVALGETATFSVSATGSTLSYQWQKNSVNIPDAASTSYTTPAAVQGDNGAAFRCVVSNALGTATSNSATLTVLSGPPVFTTQPAHATRIVGQTATFTVVAAGPGPIQYLWQMNGANIPGASGSSYVTPAATANENGTAFRCIATNSFGTTLSNIAILTVVPQPTRVSDGIQALYTFEEGGGTTVNDVSGVGAPLNLTIANPANVTWLDGFVSVNAGTIISSTTNATKVFNACTATDEITAEAWIRSASLAQSGPARIMTMSVDLNNRNFTLGQGATGGATDAFELRRRTSATNANGTPALITASGTLTTDLHHVVVTRNNAGATKIYVDGIELSSETVAGDFSTWTDYKLALANELTVDRPWLGELHLAAIYNRGLSQTEVVQNYNAGSSGISVQSVYVPLRLMLQGAYDANGDSMRTSIRTLLPLSQPYTGAPWNYAGTESVPSIPDDVVDWVLIELRTGTASNTKVAARAGFVKSNGTVVDIDGSSSLSFDGVASGNYYLVVRHRNHLPVMSATAVSLSQAGNLYDFSSSQTMAFGSSALSQLENGVFGLVAGDVNLSAIVSSSDANAVFSIFNQSGYLLEDANLSGITTATDANAIFSNLNRSSQVP
;
A
#
# COMPACT_ATOMS: atom_id res chain seq x y z
N MET A 1 -66.41 -43.75 -10.53
CA MET A 1 -65.62 -44.37 -11.61
C MET A 1 -64.20 -44.46 -11.05
N ILE A 2 -63.66 -45.67 -10.98
CA ILE A 2 -62.45 -46.02 -10.23
C ILE A 2 -61.22 -45.39 -10.91
N VAL A 3 -60.43 -44.63 -10.14
CA VAL A 3 -58.97 -44.60 -10.29
C VAL A 3 -58.39 -44.79 -8.90
N SER A 4 -58.04 -46.04 -8.64
CA SER A 4 -57.14 -46.51 -7.60
C SER A 4 -55.70 -46.21 -8.00
N GLY A 5 -54.85 -45.82 -7.04
CA GLY A 5 -53.42 -46.10 -7.11
C GLY A 5 -52.51 -44.87 -7.08
N LEU A 6 -52.31 -44.32 -5.90
CA LEU A 6 -50.98 -43.89 -5.45
C LEU A 6 -50.71 -44.65 -4.16
N GLN A 7 -50.14 -45.85 -4.29
CA GLN A 7 -49.33 -46.39 -3.20
C GLN A 7 -48.13 -45.46 -3.10
N HIS A 8 -47.99 -44.76 -1.97
CA HIS A 8 -46.70 -44.18 -1.57
C HIS A 8 -45.74 -45.36 -1.37
N SER A 9 -45.00 -45.72 -2.42
CA SER A 9 -43.80 -46.53 -2.29
C SER A 9 -42.61 -45.57 -2.21
N GLN A 10 -42.47 -44.89 -1.08
CA GLN A 10 -41.16 -44.37 -0.68
C GLN A 10 -40.46 -45.53 0.03
N SER A 11 -39.38 -46.05 -0.58
CA SER A 11 -38.61 -47.11 0.04
C SER A 11 -37.74 -46.52 1.16
N ALA A 12 -37.51 -47.30 2.22
CA ALA A 12 -36.88 -46.84 3.47
C ALA A 12 -35.37 -46.46 3.37
N ASN A 13 -34.89 -45.99 2.22
CA ASN A 13 -33.49 -45.59 1.94
C ASN A 13 -33.37 -44.76 0.63
N GLU A 14 -34.26 -43.79 0.37
CA GLU A 14 -34.13 -42.88 -0.78
C GLU A 14 -33.47 -41.57 -0.35
N THR A 15 -32.27 -41.29 -0.88
CA THR A 15 -31.58 -40.00 -0.77
C THR A 15 -31.99 -39.11 -1.95
N PHE A 16 -32.55 -37.94 -1.66
CA PHE A 16 -32.93 -36.94 -2.67
C PHE A 16 -31.71 -36.12 -3.06
N SER A 17 -31.32 -36.17 -4.34
CA SER A 17 -30.28 -35.30 -4.89
C SER A 17 -30.93 -34.21 -5.75
N GLY A 18 -30.97 -32.98 -5.23
CA GLY A 18 -31.11 -31.77 -6.04
C GLY A 18 -29.94 -31.65 -7.03
N GLY A 19 -30.10 -30.80 -8.05
CA GLY A 19 -29.09 -30.59 -9.09
C GLY A 19 -27.71 -30.15 -8.56
N PRO A 20 -26.68 -30.11 -9.43
CA PRO A 20 -25.31 -29.88 -9.01
C PRO A 20 -25.07 -28.39 -8.77
N ASP A 21 -25.30 -27.95 -7.54
CA ASP A 21 -24.54 -26.94 -6.78
C ASP A 21 -25.16 -26.88 -5.35
N SER A 22 -24.30 -27.04 -4.33
CA SER A 22 -24.60 -27.02 -2.86
C SER A 22 -25.82 -27.80 -2.36
N ALA A 23 -25.82 -29.14 -2.47
CA ALA A 23 -26.84 -29.97 -1.84
C ALA A 23 -26.41 -30.46 -0.44
N VAL A 24 -27.11 -30.02 0.60
CA VAL A 24 -27.06 -30.62 1.95
C VAL A 24 -27.59 -32.05 1.88
N PRO A 25 -26.82 -33.08 2.29
CA PRO A 25 -27.27 -34.46 2.20
C PRO A 25 -28.29 -34.77 3.30
N PHE A 26 -29.48 -35.24 2.90
CA PHE A 26 -30.51 -35.70 3.85
C PHE A 26 -30.82 -37.19 3.70
N ARG A 27 -31.03 -37.88 4.83
CA ARG A 27 -31.57 -39.25 4.92
C ARG A 27 -33.00 -39.21 5.46
N TYR A 28 -33.93 -39.80 4.72
CA TYR A 28 -35.31 -39.96 5.18
C TYR A 28 -35.43 -41.02 6.28
N VAL A 29 -36.13 -40.68 7.36
CA VAL A 29 -36.43 -41.54 8.52
C VAL A 29 -37.93 -41.49 8.83
N LEU A 30 -38.58 -42.66 8.78
CA LEU A 30 -39.98 -42.82 9.18
C LEU A 30 -40.04 -43.11 10.70
N ILE A 31 -40.54 -42.16 11.48
CA ILE A 31 -40.67 -42.26 12.94
C ILE A 31 -41.91 -43.07 13.32
N ASP A 32 -43.07 -42.72 12.77
CA ASP A 32 -44.32 -43.44 13.00
C ASP A 32 -45.26 -43.39 11.80
N ALA A 33 -45.54 -44.55 11.21
CA ALA A 33 -46.50 -44.69 10.12
C ALA A 33 -47.97 -44.56 10.57
N GLN A 34 -48.24 -44.63 11.87
CA GLN A 34 -49.57 -44.64 12.49
C GLN A 34 -49.72 -43.54 13.55
N ASN A 35 -49.40 -42.31 13.15
CA ASN A 35 -49.52 -41.11 13.97
C ASN A 35 -50.99 -40.87 14.43
N PRO A 36 -51.28 -40.19 15.56
CA PRO A 36 -52.58 -39.58 15.85
C PRO A 36 -53.24 -38.95 14.62
N ARG A 37 -54.58 -39.09 14.52
CA ARG A 37 -55.36 -38.46 13.46
C ARG A 37 -55.26 -36.94 13.56
N HIS A 38 -55.11 -36.30 12.40
CA HIS A 38 -54.91 -34.86 12.27
C HIS A 38 -53.74 -34.39 13.16
N PRO A 39 -52.51 -34.86 12.93
CA PRO A 39 -51.36 -34.53 13.78
C PRO A 39 -50.95 -33.08 13.54
N HIS A 40 -51.62 -32.15 14.23
CA HIS A 40 -51.49 -30.72 13.98
C HIS A 40 -50.28 -30.12 14.67
N THR A 41 -49.70 -30.79 15.66
CA THR A 41 -48.64 -30.21 16.49
C THR A 41 -47.45 -31.15 16.55
N THR A 42 -46.25 -30.56 16.47
CA THR A 42 -44.99 -31.26 16.70
C THR A 42 -44.12 -30.37 17.59
N SER A 43 -43.37 -30.95 18.50
CA SER A 43 -42.31 -30.26 19.24
C SER A 43 -41.15 -31.20 19.49
N VAL A 44 -39.97 -30.61 19.68
CA VAL A 44 -38.72 -31.35 19.85
C VAL A 44 -38.00 -30.83 21.09
N GLY A 45 -37.52 -31.73 21.93
CA GLY A 45 -36.84 -31.39 23.18
C GLY A 45 -36.48 -32.63 24.03
N ASP A 46 -35.54 -32.49 24.96
CA ASP A 46 -35.04 -33.61 25.80
C ASP A 46 -36.02 -33.91 26.95
N ILE A 47 -37.11 -34.61 26.62
CA ILE A 47 -38.11 -35.06 27.58
C ILE A 47 -37.52 -36.13 28.52
N SER A 48 -36.66 -37.00 28.00
CA SER A 48 -36.12 -38.15 28.72
C SER A 48 -34.97 -37.83 29.68
N GLY A 49 -34.25 -36.73 29.45
CA GLY A 49 -33.08 -36.30 30.21
C GLY A 49 -31.78 -36.99 29.84
N ASP A 50 -31.70 -37.60 28.66
CA ASP A 50 -30.48 -38.27 28.19
C ASP A 50 -29.61 -37.38 27.30
N GLY A 51 -29.98 -36.11 27.16
CA GLY A 51 -29.25 -35.11 26.39
C GLY A 51 -29.51 -35.18 24.89
N LEU A 52 -30.40 -36.05 24.43
CA LEU A 52 -30.83 -36.14 23.03
C LEU A 52 -32.26 -35.62 22.90
N PRO A 53 -32.58 -34.80 21.88
CA PRO A 53 -33.95 -34.36 21.68
C PRO A 53 -34.89 -35.53 21.33
N ASP A 54 -36.08 -35.48 21.91
CA ASP A 54 -37.20 -36.36 21.61
C ASP A 54 -38.29 -35.62 20.84
N VAL A 55 -39.30 -36.33 20.34
CA VAL A 55 -40.43 -35.73 19.61
C VAL A 55 -41.74 -35.88 20.38
N VAL A 56 -42.53 -34.82 20.45
CA VAL A 56 -43.91 -34.83 20.95
C VAL A 56 -44.85 -34.49 19.81
N ASN A 57 -45.92 -35.27 19.61
CA ASN A 57 -46.92 -35.02 18.56
C ASN A 57 -48.34 -35.29 19.08
N ALA A 58 -49.30 -34.45 18.70
CA ALA A 58 -50.67 -34.55 19.22
C ALA A 58 -51.76 -34.40 18.15
N SER A 59 -52.93 -34.99 18.43
CA SER A 59 -54.12 -34.92 17.56
C SER A 59 -54.85 -33.59 17.63
N GLY A 60 -55.20 -33.03 16.48
CA GLY A 60 -55.95 -31.78 16.28
C GLY A 60 -57.42 -31.97 15.87
N ASP A 61 -58.08 -30.88 15.46
CA ASP A 61 -59.41 -30.85 14.81
C ASP A 61 -60.56 -31.58 15.54
N GLY A 62 -60.50 -31.69 16.87
CA GLY A 62 -61.54 -32.39 17.62
C GLY A 62 -61.39 -33.91 17.67
N TYR A 63 -60.36 -34.48 17.03
CA TYR A 63 -60.01 -35.88 17.19
C TYR A 63 -59.41 -36.11 18.58
N ARG A 64 -59.69 -37.29 19.16
CA ARG A 64 -59.47 -37.57 20.59
C ARG A 64 -58.33 -38.57 20.82
N ASP A 65 -57.34 -38.59 19.93
CA ASP A 65 -56.35 -39.66 19.93
C ASP A 65 -55.31 -39.47 21.04
N GLY A 66 -54.94 -38.23 21.37
CA GLY A 66 -54.02 -37.95 22.48
C GLY A 66 -52.81 -37.09 22.11
N ILE A 67 -51.95 -36.91 23.10
CA ILE A 67 -50.55 -36.46 22.95
C ILE A 67 -49.65 -37.67 23.10
N TYR A 68 -48.68 -37.80 22.21
CA TYR A 68 -47.71 -38.89 22.19
C TYR A 68 -46.29 -38.35 22.23
N TRP A 69 -45.44 -39.02 22.98
CA TRP A 69 -44.00 -38.76 23.07
C TRP A 69 -43.25 -39.92 22.41
N TYR A 70 -42.24 -39.61 21.60
CA TYR A 70 -41.41 -40.56 20.86
C TYR A 70 -39.95 -40.36 21.26
N LYS A 71 -39.40 -41.33 22.00
CA LYS A 71 -38.03 -41.25 22.51
C LYS A 71 -36.98 -41.59 21.45
N TYR A 72 -36.02 -40.71 21.17
CA TYR A 72 -34.89 -40.96 20.27
C TYR A 72 -33.83 -41.89 20.92
N PRO A 73 -33.04 -42.69 20.17
CA PRO A 73 -33.12 -43.00 18.74
C PRO A 73 -34.08 -44.15 18.40
N ALA A 74 -34.65 -44.79 19.42
CA ALA A 74 -35.50 -45.98 19.22
C ALA A 74 -36.92 -45.63 18.73
N TRP A 75 -37.28 -44.34 18.74
CA TRP A 75 -38.61 -43.81 18.44
C TRP A 75 -39.72 -44.50 19.23
N THR A 76 -39.46 -44.79 20.52
CA THR A 76 -40.42 -45.51 21.35
C THR A 76 -41.60 -44.61 21.68
N LYS A 77 -42.78 -44.95 21.13
CA LYS A 77 -44.04 -44.22 21.31
C LYS A 77 -44.67 -44.46 22.69
N THR A 78 -44.88 -43.39 23.45
CA THR A 78 -45.52 -43.35 24.77
C THR A 78 -46.73 -42.41 24.74
N VAL A 79 -47.82 -42.79 25.41
CA VAL A 79 -49.00 -41.92 25.56
C VAL A 79 -48.79 -41.00 26.75
N VAL A 80 -48.87 -39.69 26.53
CA VAL A 80 -48.80 -38.68 27.61
C VAL A 80 -50.19 -38.45 28.21
N ASP A 81 -51.18 -38.10 27.38
CA ASP A 81 -52.59 -38.03 27.78
C ASP A 81 -53.49 -38.36 26.58
N THR A 82 -54.71 -38.79 26.89
CA THR A 82 -55.78 -38.98 25.91
C THR A 82 -56.69 -37.75 25.88
N GLY A 83 -57.16 -37.36 24.71
CA GLY A 83 -57.98 -36.16 24.57
C GLY A 83 -57.89 -35.53 23.20
N SER A 84 -58.60 -34.42 23.03
CA SER A 84 -58.51 -33.58 21.83
C SER A 84 -57.66 -32.36 22.11
N PHE A 85 -56.75 -32.06 21.19
CA PHE A 85 -55.84 -30.92 21.23
C PHE A 85 -56.09 -30.04 20.00
N SER A 86 -55.43 -28.88 19.93
CA SER A 86 -55.60 -27.94 18.82
C SER A 86 -54.30 -27.79 18.01
N THR A 87 -53.92 -26.57 17.67
CA THR A 87 -53.13 -26.24 16.46
C THR A 87 -51.65 -25.99 16.72
N ASP A 88 -51.22 -25.80 17.97
CA ASP A 88 -49.82 -25.59 18.33
C ASP A 88 -49.51 -26.05 19.77
N GLN A 89 -48.23 -26.30 20.04
CA GLN A 89 -47.68 -26.72 21.33
C GLN A 89 -46.20 -26.29 21.45
N GLN A 90 -45.71 -26.15 22.69
CA GLN A 90 -44.33 -25.79 23.02
C GLN A 90 -43.80 -26.64 24.19
N LEU A 91 -42.47 -26.72 24.31
CA LEU A 91 -41.79 -27.40 25.43
C LEU A 91 -41.01 -26.39 26.27
N GLY A 92 -41.00 -26.55 27.59
CA GLY A 92 -40.21 -25.71 28.49
C GLY A 92 -40.35 -26.13 29.96
N ASP A 93 -39.39 -25.75 30.79
CA ASP A 93 -39.40 -25.99 32.24
C ASP A 93 -40.38 -25.03 32.93
N VAL A 94 -41.64 -25.44 33.09
CA VAL A 94 -42.71 -24.55 33.56
C VAL A 94 -42.63 -24.40 35.07
N ASP A 95 -42.27 -25.44 35.83
CA ASP A 95 -42.24 -25.38 37.29
C ASP A 95 -40.85 -25.16 37.91
N GLY A 96 -39.80 -25.12 37.10
CA GLY A 96 -38.44 -24.77 37.47
C GLY A 96 -37.67 -25.94 38.10
N ASP A 97 -38.07 -27.18 37.82
CA ASP A 97 -37.46 -28.38 38.41
C ASP A 97 -36.32 -28.97 37.57
N GLY A 98 -36.09 -28.41 36.37
CA GLY A 98 -34.99 -28.73 35.47
C GLY A 98 -35.29 -29.77 34.40
N ASP A 99 -36.55 -30.16 34.22
CA ASP A 99 -37.00 -30.92 33.06
C ASP A 99 -37.92 -30.12 32.13
N GLN A 100 -38.25 -30.68 30.97
CA GLN A 100 -39.13 -30.01 29.99
C GLN A 100 -40.55 -30.54 30.09
N ASP A 101 -41.49 -29.61 30.27
CA ASP A 101 -42.93 -29.83 30.27
C ASP A 101 -43.55 -29.57 28.90
N ILE A 102 -44.76 -30.10 28.69
CA ILE A 102 -45.53 -29.86 27.46
C ILE A 102 -46.59 -28.80 27.72
N VAL A 103 -46.51 -27.65 27.03
CA VAL A 103 -47.55 -26.62 27.04
C VAL A 103 -48.35 -26.70 25.75
N ILE A 104 -49.66 -26.90 25.86
CA ILE A 104 -50.50 -27.19 24.71
C ILE A 104 -51.94 -26.70 24.86
N THR A 105 -52.55 -26.44 23.71
CA THR A 105 -53.96 -26.13 23.55
C THR A 105 -54.84 -27.39 23.59
N ARG A 106 -55.85 -27.42 24.45
CA ARG A 106 -56.85 -28.50 24.50
C ARG A 106 -58.15 -28.10 23.77
N GLY A 107 -58.65 -28.99 22.90
CA GLY A 107 -59.70 -28.74 21.89
C GLY A 107 -61.17 -28.69 22.39
N ILE A 108 -62.12 -28.74 21.43
CA ILE A 108 -63.56 -28.37 21.49
C ILE A 108 -64.43 -28.96 22.62
N ASP A 109 -63.93 -29.88 23.42
CA ASP A 109 -64.71 -30.58 24.45
C ASP A 109 -64.97 -29.75 25.72
N TYR A 110 -64.21 -28.68 25.94
CA TYR A 110 -64.22 -27.91 27.20
C TYR A 110 -64.33 -26.39 27.03
N GLY A 111 -64.50 -25.89 25.80
CA GLY A 111 -64.17 -24.50 25.46
C GLY A 111 -62.65 -24.36 25.46
N ILE A 112 -62.08 -24.06 24.28
CA ILE A 112 -60.62 -24.07 24.03
C ILE A 112 -59.86 -23.50 25.24
N SER A 113 -58.88 -24.26 25.74
CA SER A 113 -58.15 -23.97 26.99
C SER A 113 -56.67 -24.27 26.86
N VAL A 114 -55.87 -23.59 27.67
CA VAL A 114 -54.40 -23.75 27.74
C VAL A 114 -54.07 -24.60 28.96
N TRP A 115 -53.22 -25.60 28.75
CA TRP A 115 -52.76 -26.54 29.77
C TRP A 115 -51.27 -26.74 29.65
N TRP A 116 -50.64 -27.14 30.76
CA TRP A 116 -49.31 -27.73 30.71
C TRP A 116 -49.32 -29.10 31.40
N TYR A 117 -48.42 -29.99 30.97
CA TYR A 117 -48.26 -31.34 31.48
C TYR A 117 -46.86 -31.44 32.08
N GLU A 118 -46.85 -31.62 33.39
CA GLU A 118 -45.67 -31.82 34.23
C GLU A 118 -45.02 -33.16 33.88
N ASN A 119 -43.77 -33.07 33.42
CA ASN A 119 -42.93 -34.23 33.22
C ASN A 119 -42.71 -34.88 34.59
N PRO A 120 -42.89 -36.20 34.73
CA PRO A 120 -42.72 -36.85 36.02
C PRO A 120 -41.26 -36.91 36.48
N ARG A 121 -40.29 -36.42 35.68
CA ARG A 121 -38.91 -36.24 36.12
C ARG A 121 -38.83 -35.09 37.14
N PRO A 122 -37.63 -34.88 37.73
CA PRO A 122 -36.61 -35.89 37.95
C PRO A 122 -37.04 -37.03 38.90
N ALA A 123 -38.25 -36.98 39.48
CA ALA A 123 -38.69 -37.92 40.52
C ALA A 123 -39.17 -39.29 39.99
N GLY A 124 -39.51 -39.40 38.71
CA GLY A 124 -40.11 -40.54 38.04
C GLY A 124 -39.66 -40.69 36.59
N ASP A 125 -40.23 -41.68 35.89
CA ASP A 125 -39.90 -42.04 34.51
C ASP A 125 -41.06 -41.67 33.56
N PRO A 126 -40.85 -40.79 32.58
CA PRO A 126 -41.90 -40.30 31.68
C PRO A 126 -42.51 -41.39 30.79
N SER A 127 -41.86 -42.56 30.69
CA SER A 127 -42.37 -43.70 29.92
C SER A 127 -43.38 -44.57 30.68
N THR A 128 -43.40 -44.47 32.01
CA THR A 128 -44.25 -45.35 32.85
C THR A 128 -45.08 -44.60 33.89
N ASN A 129 -44.64 -43.43 34.34
CA ASN A 129 -45.37 -42.58 35.24
C ASN A 129 -46.38 -41.70 34.49
N THR A 130 -47.51 -41.43 35.12
CA THR A 130 -48.54 -40.53 34.57
C THR A 130 -48.07 -39.08 34.71
N TRP A 131 -48.19 -38.32 33.63
CA TRP A 131 -47.92 -36.88 33.61
C TRP A 131 -49.03 -36.11 34.33
N THR A 132 -48.65 -35.16 35.19
CA THR A 132 -49.63 -34.34 35.92
C THR A 132 -50.04 -33.16 35.05
N ARG A 133 -51.33 -33.01 34.76
CA ARG A 133 -51.81 -31.86 33.96
C ARG A 133 -52.28 -30.71 34.84
N HIS A 134 -51.98 -29.50 34.42
CA HIS A 134 -52.28 -28.26 35.11
C HIS A 134 -53.03 -27.29 34.20
N PHE A 135 -54.10 -26.71 34.74
CA PHE A 135 -54.93 -25.75 34.00
C PHE A 135 -54.34 -24.35 34.09
N VAL A 136 -54.18 -23.69 32.95
CA VAL A 136 -53.75 -22.28 32.87
C VAL A 136 -54.96 -21.38 32.79
N ALA A 137 -55.72 -21.48 31.69
CA ALA A 137 -56.87 -20.63 31.43
C ALA A 137 -57.80 -21.20 30.35
N ASN A 138 -59.06 -20.71 30.35
CA ASN A 138 -59.93 -20.84 29.19
C ASN A 138 -59.58 -19.72 28.22
N ALA A 139 -58.99 -20.07 27.08
CA ALA A 139 -58.55 -19.12 26.08
C ALA A 139 -58.72 -19.78 24.71
N THR A 140 -59.40 -19.10 23.79
CA THR A 140 -59.36 -19.52 22.38
C THR A 140 -57.98 -19.19 21.83
N THR A 141 -57.25 -20.18 21.34
CA THR A 141 -55.85 -20.06 20.92
C THR A 141 -55.65 -20.88 19.66
N HIS A 142 -54.73 -20.39 18.84
CA HIS A 142 -54.26 -21.05 17.64
C HIS A 142 -52.75 -21.34 17.74
N ASP A 143 -51.93 -20.34 18.08
CA ASP A 143 -50.48 -20.52 18.31
C ASP A 143 -50.13 -20.29 19.79
N ILE A 144 -49.02 -20.91 20.22
CA ILE A 144 -48.44 -20.78 21.57
C ILE A 144 -46.95 -20.46 21.44
N GLU A 145 -46.46 -19.50 22.21
CA GLU A 145 -45.04 -19.26 22.45
C GLU A 145 -44.73 -19.24 23.96
N LEU A 146 -43.49 -19.61 24.33
CA LEU A 146 -43.00 -19.60 25.71
C LEU A 146 -41.78 -18.69 25.85
N GLY A 147 -41.73 -17.91 26.93
CA GLY A 147 -40.57 -17.08 27.26
C GLY A 147 -40.75 -16.32 28.56
N ASP A 148 -39.65 -15.95 29.22
CA ASP A 148 -39.67 -15.10 30.43
C ASP A 148 -39.83 -13.62 30.04
N ILE A 149 -41.08 -13.20 29.82
CA ILE A 149 -41.41 -11.89 29.24
C ILE A 149 -41.23 -10.79 30.27
N ASN A 150 -41.46 -11.11 31.55
CA ASN A 150 -41.32 -10.16 32.65
C ASN A 150 -39.98 -10.26 33.37
N GLN A 151 -39.03 -11.08 32.88
CA GLN A 151 -37.71 -11.36 33.47
C GLN A 151 -37.75 -11.67 34.98
N ASP A 152 -38.71 -12.48 35.42
CA ASP A 152 -38.81 -12.94 36.82
C ASP A 152 -38.23 -14.34 37.06
N GLY A 153 -37.64 -14.93 36.01
CA GLY A 153 -37.00 -16.24 36.02
C GLY A 153 -37.95 -17.39 35.76
N LYS A 154 -39.17 -17.12 35.28
CA LYS A 154 -40.19 -18.13 34.98
C LYS A 154 -40.69 -18.00 33.56
N LEU A 155 -41.13 -19.10 32.98
CA LEU A 155 -41.72 -19.09 31.64
C LEU A 155 -43.15 -18.57 31.68
N ASP A 156 -43.39 -17.51 30.90
CA ASP A 156 -44.72 -16.99 30.58
C ASP A 156 -45.24 -17.62 29.28
N ILE A 157 -46.56 -17.63 29.11
CA ILE A 157 -47.22 -18.22 27.93
C ILE A 157 -47.86 -17.12 27.09
N VAL A 158 -47.46 -17.00 25.83
CA VAL A 158 -48.15 -16.14 24.85
C VAL A 158 -49.05 -17.00 23.99
N VAL A 159 -50.31 -16.60 23.88
CA VAL A 159 -51.24 -17.23 22.96
C VAL A 159 -51.89 -16.20 22.06
N ARG A 160 -52.17 -16.62 20.84
CA ARG A 160 -52.92 -15.81 19.86
C ARG A 160 -54.15 -16.51 19.34
N ASN A 161 -55.22 -15.76 19.10
CA ASN A 161 -56.36 -16.13 18.26
C ASN A 161 -57.01 -14.86 17.69
N ASN A 162 -58.17 -14.43 18.21
CA ASN A 162 -58.74 -13.10 17.95
C ASN A 162 -58.08 -12.00 18.80
N THR A 163 -57.27 -12.41 19.79
CA THR A 163 -56.53 -11.54 20.70
C THR A 163 -55.13 -12.11 20.86
N LEU A 164 -54.16 -11.23 21.08
CA LEU A 164 -52.84 -11.59 21.59
C LEU A 164 -52.87 -11.46 23.12
N THR A 165 -52.72 -12.59 23.82
CA THR A 165 -52.84 -12.68 25.28
C THR A 165 -51.58 -13.29 25.87
N ILE A 166 -51.04 -12.65 26.89
CA ILE A 166 -49.94 -13.17 27.70
C ILE A 166 -50.52 -13.71 29.00
N PHE A 167 -50.12 -14.92 29.41
CA PHE A 167 -50.33 -15.47 30.74
C PHE A 167 -49.00 -15.46 31.49
N PHE A 168 -48.86 -14.52 32.42
CA PHE A 168 -47.70 -14.40 33.29
C PHE A 168 -47.75 -15.45 34.38
N GLN A 169 -46.63 -16.14 34.63
CA GLN A 169 -46.53 -17.12 35.69
C GLN A 169 -46.25 -16.45 37.04
N GLU A 170 -47.22 -16.50 37.94
CA GLU A 170 -47.15 -15.96 39.29
C GLU A 170 -46.69 -17.05 40.29
N PRO A 171 -46.18 -16.68 41.49
CA PRO A 171 -45.75 -17.64 42.50
C PRO A 171 -46.79 -18.73 42.80
N GLY A 172 -46.32 -19.98 42.94
CA GLY A 172 -47.17 -21.15 43.19
C GLY A 172 -47.90 -21.68 41.96
N LEU A 173 -47.33 -21.49 40.76
CA LEU A 173 -47.87 -21.98 39.48
C LEU A 173 -49.27 -21.44 39.19
N THR A 174 -49.50 -20.18 39.57
CA THR A 174 -50.74 -19.46 39.28
C THR A 174 -50.53 -18.51 38.10
N TRP A 175 -51.60 -18.09 37.43
CA TRP A 175 -51.49 -17.39 36.16
C TRP A 175 -52.27 -16.08 36.14
N ARG A 176 -51.65 -15.07 35.53
CA ARG A 176 -52.29 -13.77 35.30
C ARG A 176 -52.31 -13.45 33.81
N SER A 177 -53.49 -13.19 33.26
CA SER A 177 -53.64 -12.85 31.84
C SER A 177 -53.61 -11.34 31.58
N VAL A 178 -52.98 -10.93 30.49
CA VAL A 178 -53.04 -9.58 29.91
C VAL A 178 -53.32 -9.70 28.40
N ILE A 179 -54.34 -9.00 27.92
CA ILE A 179 -54.62 -8.87 26.48
C ILE A 179 -53.91 -7.62 25.98
N ILE A 180 -52.97 -7.77 25.05
CA ILE A 180 -52.17 -6.65 24.52
C ILE A 180 -52.61 -6.23 23.11
N SER A 181 -53.33 -7.11 22.39
CA SER A 181 -53.87 -6.81 21.06
C SER A 181 -55.16 -7.57 20.77
N GLN A 182 -55.97 -7.03 19.86
CA GLN A 182 -57.16 -7.68 19.29
C GLN A 182 -56.95 -8.05 17.81
N ARG A 183 -55.69 -8.16 17.36
CA ARG A 183 -55.38 -8.55 15.97
C ARG A 183 -55.66 -10.05 15.78
N PRO A 184 -56.54 -10.43 14.84
CA PRO A 184 -56.80 -11.82 14.51
C PRO A 184 -55.75 -12.41 13.57
N TRP A 185 -55.85 -13.72 13.32
CA TRP A 185 -55.12 -14.50 12.30
C TRP A 185 -53.69 -14.91 12.71
N GLU A 186 -52.85 -15.28 11.74
CA GLU A 186 -51.78 -16.27 11.88
C GLU A 186 -50.41 -15.71 12.27
N GLY A 187 -49.59 -16.58 12.88
CA GLY A 187 -48.19 -16.34 13.19
C GLY A 187 -47.95 -15.54 14.47
N THR A 188 -47.11 -16.09 15.34
CA THR A 188 -46.52 -15.38 16.47
C THR A 188 -45.05 -15.77 16.62
N ALA A 189 -44.24 -14.85 17.12
CA ALA A 189 -42.87 -15.13 17.51
C ALA A 189 -42.46 -14.24 18.68
N LEU A 190 -41.55 -14.74 19.51
CA LEU A 190 -40.89 -14.00 20.58
C LEU A 190 -39.43 -13.74 20.23
N GLY A 191 -38.95 -12.54 20.57
CA GLY A 191 -37.54 -12.17 20.39
C GLY A 191 -37.28 -10.73 20.80
N ASP A 192 -36.05 -10.41 21.14
CA ASP A 192 -35.61 -9.06 21.50
C ASP A 192 -35.40 -8.24 20.21
N ILE A 193 -36.43 -7.53 19.77
CA ILE A 193 -36.43 -6.85 18.46
C ILE A 193 -35.66 -5.54 18.55
N ASP A 194 -35.80 -4.77 19.64
CA ASP A 194 -35.13 -3.49 19.83
C ASP A 194 -33.78 -3.53 20.57
N HIS A 195 -33.36 -4.74 20.94
CA HIS A 195 -32.07 -5.06 21.54
C HIS A 195 -31.89 -4.39 22.92
N ASP A 196 -32.97 -4.28 23.68
CA ASP A 196 -32.97 -3.75 25.05
C ASP A 196 -32.87 -4.84 26.14
N GLY A 197 -32.90 -6.10 25.73
CA GLY A 197 -32.67 -7.28 26.56
C GLY A 197 -33.95 -7.96 27.05
N ASP A 198 -35.14 -7.47 26.72
CA ASP A 198 -36.40 -8.17 26.95
C ASP A 198 -37.06 -8.72 25.69
N LEU A 199 -37.93 -9.71 25.88
CA LEU A 199 -38.63 -10.35 24.76
C LEU A 199 -39.79 -9.47 24.31
N ASP A 200 -39.78 -9.12 23.02
CA ASP A 200 -40.89 -8.53 22.29
C ASP A 200 -41.74 -9.61 21.62
N ILE A 201 -42.90 -9.19 21.08
CA ILE A 201 -43.83 -10.09 20.40
C ILE A 201 -44.12 -9.60 18.99
N ALA A 202 -43.78 -10.40 17.98
CA ALA A 202 -44.19 -10.15 16.59
C ALA A 202 -45.43 -10.97 16.24
N ILE A 203 -46.36 -10.35 15.51
CA ILE A 203 -47.59 -10.98 14.99
C ILE A 203 -48.03 -10.27 13.72
N ASN A 204 -48.32 -11.04 12.68
CA ASN A 204 -48.63 -10.51 11.35
C ASN A 204 -47.58 -9.47 10.90
N SER A 205 -48.04 -8.30 10.45
CA SER A 205 -47.22 -7.17 9.99
C SER A 205 -46.70 -6.23 11.09
N TYR A 206 -46.78 -6.63 12.37
CA TYR A 206 -46.57 -5.75 13.52
C TYR A 206 -45.69 -6.42 14.56
N TRP A 207 -45.10 -5.59 15.42
CA TRP A 207 -44.51 -6.05 16.66
C TRP A 207 -44.98 -5.18 17.84
N TYR A 208 -44.99 -5.77 19.02
CA TYR A 208 -45.37 -5.13 20.26
C TYR A 208 -44.14 -5.02 21.14
N GLN A 209 -43.71 -3.79 21.35
CA GLN A 209 -42.58 -3.47 22.22
C GLN A 209 -42.98 -3.69 23.66
N ASN A 210 -42.18 -4.49 24.35
CA ASN A 210 -42.30 -4.74 25.78
C ASN A 210 -42.02 -3.42 26.54
N PRO A 211 -42.86 -3.03 27.51
CA PRO A 211 -42.69 -1.76 28.22
C PRO A 211 -41.46 -1.73 29.15
N ARG A 212 -40.74 -2.84 29.30
CA ARG A 212 -39.49 -2.88 30.06
C ARG A 212 -38.36 -2.11 29.31
N PRO A 213 -37.26 -1.84 30.03
CA PRO A 213 -37.12 -1.86 31.48
C PRO A 213 -37.88 -0.71 32.18
N ALA A 214 -38.54 0.19 31.44
CA ALA A 214 -39.16 1.40 31.99
C ALA A 214 -40.48 1.14 32.74
N GLY A 215 -41.15 0.03 32.44
CA GLY A 215 -42.43 -0.40 33.02
C GLY A 215 -42.48 -1.90 33.31
N ASP A 216 -43.65 -2.37 33.70
CA ASP A 216 -43.96 -3.78 33.99
C ASP A 216 -44.97 -4.30 32.95
N PRO A 217 -44.62 -5.31 32.13
CA PRO A 217 -45.47 -5.81 31.04
C PRO A 217 -46.81 -6.38 31.52
N ARG A 218 -46.95 -6.64 32.83
CA ARG A 218 -48.21 -7.08 33.44
C ARG A 218 -49.24 -5.96 33.57
N PHE A 219 -48.79 -4.70 33.65
CA PHE A 219 -49.64 -3.56 34.00
C PHE A 219 -49.55 -2.40 33.00
N ASP A 220 -48.38 -2.19 32.41
CA ASP A 220 -48.11 -1.08 31.52
C ASP A 220 -48.46 -1.41 30.07
N VAL A 221 -48.56 -0.36 29.25
CA VAL A 221 -49.04 -0.46 27.88
C VAL A 221 -47.90 -0.90 26.96
N TRP A 222 -48.13 -2.01 26.27
CA TRP A 222 -47.28 -2.47 25.17
C TRP A 222 -47.41 -1.54 23.97
N THR A 223 -46.28 -1.16 23.36
CA THR A 223 -46.30 -0.22 22.24
C THR A 223 -46.36 -0.97 20.91
N GLU A 224 -47.47 -0.84 20.19
CA GLU A 224 -47.61 -1.40 18.84
C GLU A 224 -46.74 -0.63 17.84
N ARG A 225 -46.00 -1.38 17.01
CA ARG A 225 -45.13 -0.87 15.96
C ARG A 225 -45.36 -1.64 14.66
N VAL A 226 -45.22 -0.93 13.55
CA VAL A 226 -45.52 -1.45 12.21
C VAL A 226 -44.23 -1.90 11.55
N ILE A 227 -44.26 -3.10 10.96
CA ILE A 227 -43.17 -3.64 10.13
C ILE A 227 -43.50 -3.36 8.66
N ASN A 228 -44.52 -4.03 8.12
CA ASN A 228 -44.95 -3.83 6.72
C ASN A 228 -46.44 -4.10 6.52
N THR A 229 -47.22 -3.07 6.20
CA THR A 229 -48.68 -3.18 6.00
C THR A 229 -49.10 -3.87 4.70
N ASN A 230 -48.17 -4.24 3.81
CA ASN A 230 -48.45 -4.84 2.51
C ASN A 230 -48.34 -6.38 2.54
N TRP A 231 -48.80 -7.00 3.62
CA TRP A 231 -48.95 -8.46 3.73
C TRP A 231 -50.42 -8.87 3.81
N PRO A 232 -50.76 -10.11 3.42
CA PRO A 232 -52.05 -10.69 3.73
C PRO A 232 -52.29 -10.74 5.24
N VAL A 233 -53.51 -11.07 5.64
CA VAL A 233 -53.87 -11.17 7.06
C VAL A 233 -53.38 -12.46 7.72
N SER A 234 -52.99 -13.50 6.95
CA SER A 234 -52.39 -14.73 7.46
C SER A 234 -50.91 -14.76 7.10
N VAL A 235 -50.03 -14.58 8.08
CA VAL A 235 -48.58 -14.46 7.88
C VAL A 235 -47.89 -15.29 8.94
N GLY A 236 -47.11 -16.29 8.56
CA GLY A 236 -46.19 -16.94 9.49
C GLY A 236 -45.08 -15.95 9.88
N VAL A 237 -44.68 -15.94 11.15
CA VAL A 237 -43.68 -15.00 11.67
C VAL A 237 -42.55 -15.75 12.37
N HIS A 238 -41.31 -15.29 12.18
CA HIS A 238 -40.15 -15.76 12.92
C HIS A 238 -39.19 -14.59 13.20
N ILE A 239 -38.38 -14.69 14.25
CA ILE A 239 -37.45 -13.64 14.66
C ILE A 239 -36.06 -14.27 14.78
N ARG A 240 -35.09 -13.72 14.03
CA ARG A 240 -33.69 -14.17 14.04
C ARG A 240 -32.81 -13.13 13.36
N ASP A 241 -31.57 -12.96 13.82
CA ASP A 241 -30.53 -12.23 13.08
C ASP A 241 -30.10 -13.03 11.84
N ILE A 242 -30.53 -12.61 10.65
CA ILE A 242 -30.32 -13.32 9.38
C ILE A 242 -29.00 -12.91 8.71
N ASN A 243 -28.58 -11.66 8.90
CA ASN A 243 -27.39 -11.10 8.26
C ASN A 243 -26.16 -11.03 9.19
N ALA A 244 -26.27 -11.58 10.40
CA ALA A 244 -25.26 -11.59 11.44
C ALA A 244 -24.78 -10.20 11.86
N ASP A 245 -25.65 -9.18 11.80
CA ASP A 245 -25.32 -7.81 12.19
C ASP A 245 -25.43 -7.54 13.71
N GLY A 246 -25.86 -8.55 14.46
CA GLY A 246 -26.06 -8.52 15.90
C GLY A 246 -27.42 -7.95 16.32
N ARG A 247 -28.39 -7.83 15.43
CA ARG A 247 -29.78 -7.47 15.73
C ARG A 247 -30.72 -8.53 15.19
N ASN A 248 -31.82 -8.74 15.90
CA ASN A 248 -32.85 -9.64 15.41
C ASN A 248 -33.62 -9.00 14.24
N ASP A 249 -33.75 -9.76 13.15
CA ASP A 249 -34.64 -9.45 12.04
C ASP A 249 -35.99 -10.16 12.21
N VAL A 250 -36.98 -9.72 11.43
CA VAL A 250 -38.30 -10.36 11.41
C VAL A 250 -38.56 -10.98 10.04
N LEU A 251 -38.95 -12.24 10.01
CA LEU A 251 -39.25 -13.00 8.82
C LEU A 251 -40.75 -13.23 8.66
N PHE A 252 -41.23 -13.15 7.43
CA PHE A 252 -42.62 -13.35 7.05
C PHE A 252 -42.75 -14.36 5.91
N ALA A 253 -43.74 -15.25 6.04
CA ALA A 253 -44.16 -16.19 5.00
C ALA A 253 -45.68 -16.17 4.83
N PRO A 254 -46.22 -16.41 3.62
CA PRO A 254 -47.66 -16.53 3.44
C PRO A 254 -48.14 -17.86 4.05
N SER A 255 -49.10 -17.80 4.98
CA SER A 255 -49.63 -19.00 5.65
C SER A 255 -51.11 -19.23 5.36
N ALA A 256 -51.65 -20.39 5.76
CA ALA A 256 -53.06 -20.82 5.65
C ALA A 256 -53.77 -20.52 4.32
N GLY A 257 -53.23 -21.04 3.21
CA GLY A 257 -53.92 -21.02 1.91
C GLY A 257 -53.64 -19.80 1.03
N PHE A 258 -52.64 -18.99 1.40
CA PHE A 258 -52.18 -17.85 0.60
C PHE A 258 -50.87 -18.16 -0.11
N ALA A 259 -50.74 -17.66 -1.34
CA ALA A 259 -49.48 -17.64 -2.09
C ALA A 259 -48.88 -16.22 -2.06
N GLY A 260 -47.55 -16.13 -2.10
CA GLY A 260 -46.85 -14.87 -2.00
C GLY A 260 -45.34 -15.05 -2.03
N ARG A 261 -44.67 -14.41 -1.07
CA ARG A 261 -43.22 -14.38 -0.98
C ARG A 261 -42.78 -14.72 0.43
N LEU A 262 -41.64 -15.38 0.57
CA LEU A 262 -40.91 -15.52 1.82
C LEU A 262 -39.90 -14.36 1.89
N SER A 263 -39.93 -13.57 2.95
CA SER A 263 -39.05 -12.40 3.10
C SER A 263 -38.58 -12.22 4.53
N TRP A 264 -37.45 -11.55 4.71
CA TRP A 264 -37.00 -11.02 6.00
C TRP A 264 -36.90 -9.50 5.97
N TYR A 265 -36.90 -8.89 7.16
CA TYR A 265 -37.00 -7.46 7.37
C TYR A 265 -35.94 -6.99 8.35
N GLU A 266 -35.07 -6.08 7.89
CA GLU A 266 -34.07 -5.43 8.73
C GLU A 266 -34.43 -3.98 9.03
N THR A 267 -33.91 -3.46 10.13
CA THR A 267 -33.97 -2.03 10.43
C THR A 267 -32.76 -1.61 11.25
N SER A 268 -32.16 -0.48 10.87
CA SER A 268 -31.09 0.14 11.67
C SER A 268 -31.54 0.60 13.06
N ASN A 269 -32.85 0.77 13.26
CA ASN A 269 -33.45 1.13 14.55
C ASN A 269 -34.96 0.79 14.53
N PRO A 270 -35.42 -0.25 15.23
CA PRO A 270 -36.82 -0.68 15.17
C PRO A 270 -37.79 0.29 15.86
N LEU A 271 -37.28 1.22 16.68
CA LEU A 271 -38.09 2.25 17.33
C LEU A 271 -38.44 3.42 16.42
N THR A 272 -37.60 3.72 15.42
CA THR A 272 -37.71 4.96 14.62
C THR A 272 -37.37 4.84 13.14
N GLY A 273 -36.63 3.80 12.74
CA GLY A 273 -36.15 3.57 11.39
C GLY A 273 -37.15 2.83 10.50
N PRO A 274 -37.03 2.98 9.16
CA PRO A 274 -37.82 2.19 8.22
C PRO A 274 -37.37 0.73 8.21
N TRP A 275 -38.33 -0.19 8.12
CA TRP A 275 -38.06 -1.59 7.83
C TRP A 275 -37.77 -1.77 6.34
N VAL A 276 -36.68 -2.48 6.04
CA VAL A 276 -36.24 -2.81 4.68
C VAL A 276 -36.56 -4.28 4.44
N GLU A 277 -37.31 -4.55 3.38
CA GLU A 277 -37.66 -5.91 2.98
C GLU A 277 -36.61 -6.54 2.06
N HIS A 278 -36.27 -7.79 2.33
CA HIS A 278 -35.45 -8.65 1.47
C HIS A 278 -36.19 -9.94 1.15
N SER A 279 -36.35 -10.23 -0.14
CA SER A 279 -37.04 -11.45 -0.61
C SER A 279 -36.10 -12.64 -0.59
N ILE A 280 -36.52 -13.73 0.06
CA ILE A 280 -35.86 -15.05 0.05
C ILE A 280 -36.38 -15.85 -1.14
N ASP A 281 -37.72 -15.97 -1.22
CA ASP A 281 -38.44 -16.58 -2.33
C ASP A 281 -39.56 -15.64 -2.77
N ALA A 282 -39.60 -15.31 -4.05
CA ALA A 282 -40.59 -14.40 -4.61
C ALA A 282 -41.96 -15.06 -4.89
N SER A 283 -42.04 -16.40 -4.85
CA SER A 283 -43.20 -17.18 -5.27
C SER A 283 -43.31 -18.50 -4.50
N ILE A 284 -43.59 -18.41 -3.21
CA ILE A 284 -43.89 -19.55 -2.33
C ILE A 284 -45.38 -19.59 -1.97
N GLU A 285 -45.92 -20.75 -1.64
CA GLU A 285 -47.31 -20.86 -1.20
C GLU A 285 -47.51 -21.66 0.08
N CYS A 286 -48.45 -21.20 0.90
CA CYS A 286 -49.07 -22.00 1.96
C CYS A 286 -48.07 -22.59 2.96
N VAL A 287 -47.06 -21.79 3.27
CA VAL A 287 -46.03 -22.07 4.28
C VAL A 287 -46.72 -22.04 5.63
N HIS A 288 -47.04 -23.22 6.15
CA HIS A 288 -47.70 -23.31 7.45
C HIS A 288 -46.71 -23.03 8.58
N THR A 289 -45.43 -23.36 8.37
CA THR A 289 -44.37 -23.16 9.35
C THR A 289 -43.02 -23.07 8.65
N PHE A 290 -42.16 -22.25 9.23
CA PHE A 290 -40.76 -22.17 8.85
C PHE A 290 -39.91 -21.91 10.10
N LYS A 291 -38.64 -22.27 10.02
CA LYS A 291 -37.64 -22.16 11.09
C LYS A 291 -36.30 -21.74 10.50
N THR A 292 -35.41 -21.25 11.35
CA THR A 292 -34.07 -20.79 10.95
C THR A 292 -32.99 -21.53 11.73
N GLY A 293 -31.90 -21.86 11.04
CA GLY A 293 -30.76 -22.58 11.58
C GLY A 293 -29.65 -22.64 10.55
N ASP A 294 -28.43 -22.91 10.99
CA ASP A 294 -27.28 -23.16 10.10
C ASP A 294 -27.35 -24.62 9.63
N ILE A 295 -27.91 -24.86 8.44
CA ILE A 295 -28.27 -26.20 7.96
C ILE A 295 -27.10 -26.85 7.21
N ASP A 296 -26.27 -26.06 6.52
CA ASP A 296 -25.09 -26.57 5.80
C ASP A 296 -23.76 -26.38 6.55
N LEU A 297 -23.82 -25.80 7.76
CA LEU A 297 -22.69 -25.60 8.66
C LEU A 297 -21.61 -24.67 8.11
N ASP A 298 -22.01 -23.71 7.27
CA ASP A 298 -21.14 -22.66 6.77
C ASP A 298 -21.04 -21.44 7.73
N GLY A 299 -21.91 -21.40 8.75
CA GLY A 299 -21.96 -20.37 9.78
C GLY A 299 -22.99 -19.27 9.52
N ASP A 300 -23.66 -19.29 8.37
CA ASP A 300 -24.75 -18.39 8.02
C ASP A 300 -26.11 -18.99 8.42
N ILE A 301 -27.10 -18.13 8.66
CA ILE A 301 -28.44 -18.61 9.07
C ILE A 301 -29.29 -18.88 7.83
N ASP A 302 -29.73 -20.14 7.68
CA ASP A 302 -30.61 -20.60 6.62
C ASP A 302 -32.08 -20.61 7.05
N VAL A 303 -32.98 -20.84 6.09
CA VAL A 303 -34.42 -20.93 6.33
C VAL A 303 -34.94 -22.29 5.86
N VAL A 304 -35.62 -23.01 6.74
CA VAL A 304 -36.36 -24.23 6.40
C VAL A 304 -37.86 -23.92 6.37
N ALA A 305 -38.51 -24.11 5.23
CA ALA A 305 -39.93 -23.83 5.03
C ALA A 305 -40.69 -25.11 4.66
N GLY A 306 -41.88 -25.26 5.26
CA GLY A 306 -42.79 -26.35 4.99
C GLY A 306 -44.10 -25.87 4.39
N GLU A 307 -44.38 -26.29 3.16
CA GLU A 307 -45.69 -26.11 2.53
C GLU A 307 -46.67 -27.16 3.09
N GLY A 308 -47.84 -26.71 3.53
CA GLY A 308 -48.92 -27.59 3.97
C GLY A 308 -49.85 -27.93 2.81
N HIS A 309 -50.53 -29.09 2.90
CA HIS A 309 -51.50 -29.66 1.93
C HIS A 309 -52.78 -28.81 1.64
N TYR A 310 -52.70 -27.48 1.73
CA TYR A 310 -53.80 -26.56 1.50
C TYR A 310 -53.83 -26.00 0.07
N CYS A 311 -52.76 -26.19 -0.71
CA CYS A 311 -52.52 -25.54 -1.99
C CYS A 311 -52.14 -26.53 -3.10
N ASN A 312 -51.48 -26.09 -4.18
CA ASN A 312 -51.31 -26.96 -5.35
C ASN A 312 -50.09 -27.86 -5.18
N ASP A 313 -50.25 -29.15 -5.42
CA ASP A 313 -49.13 -30.08 -5.51
C ASP A 313 -48.05 -29.60 -6.53
N PRO A 314 -46.75 -29.85 -6.27
CA PRO A 314 -46.21 -30.52 -5.09
C PRO A 314 -46.08 -29.60 -3.86
N ASP A 315 -46.37 -30.13 -2.67
CA ASP A 315 -46.11 -29.42 -1.41
C ASP A 315 -44.67 -29.67 -0.95
N ASN A 316 -43.82 -28.65 -1.07
CA ASN A 316 -42.39 -28.78 -0.83
C ASN A 316 -42.01 -28.59 0.64
N ILE A 317 -40.97 -29.33 1.03
CA ILE A 317 -40.14 -29.04 2.19
C ILE A 317 -38.84 -28.51 1.63
N SER A 318 -38.58 -27.21 1.80
CA SER A 318 -37.45 -26.52 1.19
C SER A 318 -36.50 -25.99 2.25
N VAL A 319 -35.20 -26.12 1.98
CA VAL A 319 -34.12 -25.42 2.68
C VAL A 319 -33.62 -24.32 1.76
N TYR A 320 -33.62 -23.09 2.23
CA TYR A 320 -33.05 -21.93 1.53
C TYR A 320 -31.72 -21.61 2.18
N LEU A 321 -30.63 -21.95 1.48
CA LEU A 321 -29.26 -21.74 1.93
C LEU A 321 -28.82 -20.29 1.72
N ASN A 322 -28.39 -19.64 2.79
CA ASN A 322 -27.93 -18.26 2.79
C ASN A 322 -26.42 -18.20 2.52
N ASN A 323 -26.00 -17.50 1.46
CA ASN A 323 -24.56 -17.37 1.17
C ASN A 323 -23.93 -16.16 1.88
N GLY A 324 -24.18 -15.98 3.18
CA GLY A 324 -23.66 -14.85 3.96
C GLY A 324 -24.71 -13.87 4.44
N THR A 325 -24.99 -12.85 3.62
CA THR A 325 -25.59 -11.59 4.11
C THR A 325 -27.11 -11.59 4.16
N GLY A 326 -27.78 -12.73 3.96
CA GLY A 326 -29.24 -12.81 3.83
C GLY A 326 -29.78 -12.28 2.49
N LEU A 327 -28.90 -11.95 1.53
CA LEU A 327 -29.30 -11.32 0.26
C LEU A 327 -29.27 -12.28 -0.95
N SER A 328 -28.71 -13.48 -0.79
CA SER A 328 -28.57 -14.46 -1.86
C SER A 328 -28.86 -15.85 -1.34
N TRP A 329 -29.89 -16.47 -1.90
CA TRP A 329 -30.45 -17.73 -1.43
C TRP A 329 -30.38 -18.80 -2.51
N VAL A 330 -30.05 -20.03 -2.11
CA VAL A 330 -30.15 -21.22 -2.95
C VAL A 330 -31.21 -22.13 -2.35
N GLU A 331 -32.28 -22.38 -3.10
CA GLU A 331 -33.32 -23.32 -2.68
C GLU A 331 -32.89 -24.76 -2.97
N GLN A 332 -32.99 -25.60 -1.94
CA GLN A 332 -32.95 -27.06 -2.05
C GLN A 332 -34.29 -27.64 -1.58
N ILE A 333 -34.98 -28.33 -2.49
CA ILE A 333 -36.14 -29.14 -2.15
C ILE A 333 -35.67 -30.44 -1.49
N VAL A 334 -36.01 -30.64 -0.22
CA VAL A 334 -35.68 -31.83 0.58
C VAL A 334 -36.69 -32.95 0.35
N ALA A 335 -37.97 -32.61 0.30
CA ALA A 335 -39.06 -33.53 0.02
C ALA A 335 -40.27 -32.81 -0.58
N THR A 336 -41.21 -33.57 -1.14
CA THR A 336 -42.43 -33.06 -1.79
C THR A 336 -43.70 -33.65 -1.17
N SER A 337 -43.62 -34.09 0.09
CA SER A 337 -44.73 -34.69 0.83
C SER A 337 -45.52 -33.68 1.68
N GLY A 338 -45.08 -32.42 1.69
CA GLY A 338 -45.57 -31.37 2.57
C GLY A 338 -45.31 -31.62 4.06
N ILE A 339 -45.40 -30.56 4.85
CA ILE A 339 -45.28 -30.62 6.31
C ILE A 339 -46.04 -29.46 6.96
N HIS A 340 -46.88 -29.79 7.95
CA HIS A 340 -47.74 -28.80 8.60
C HIS A 340 -47.07 -28.15 9.81
N ASN A 341 -46.40 -28.95 10.63
CA ASN A 341 -45.76 -28.49 11.87
C ASN A 341 -44.31 -29.00 11.93
N LEU A 342 -43.48 -28.45 11.04
CA LEU A 342 -42.02 -28.55 11.01
C LEU A 342 -41.39 -27.98 12.27
N ARG A 343 -40.47 -28.78 12.81
CA ARG A 343 -39.47 -28.40 13.80
C ARG A 343 -38.08 -28.76 13.25
N ILE A 344 -37.08 -28.07 13.76
CA ILE A 344 -35.68 -28.38 13.47
C ILE A 344 -34.92 -28.55 14.77
N ALA A 345 -34.02 -29.52 14.83
CA ALA A 345 -33.14 -29.78 15.96
C ALA A 345 -32.01 -30.72 15.54
N ASP A 346 -30.91 -30.68 16.27
CA ASP A 346 -29.84 -31.69 16.19
C ASP A 346 -30.28 -32.94 16.98
N MET A 347 -30.95 -33.90 16.32
CA MET A 347 -31.51 -35.07 17.00
C MET A 347 -30.43 -36.05 17.44
N GLY A 348 -29.34 -36.16 16.66
CA GLY A 348 -28.21 -37.05 16.91
C GLY A 348 -27.19 -36.51 17.92
N SER A 349 -27.22 -35.21 18.20
CA SER A 349 -26.12 -34.46 18.84
C SER A 349 -24.79 -34.61 18.09
N ASP A 350 -24.86 -34.77 16.77
CA ASP A 350 -23.74 -34.77 15.83
C ASP A 350 -23.39 -33.37 15.35
N GLY A 351 -24.29 -32.41 15.49
CA GLY A 351 -24.06 -30.98 15.26
C GLY A 351 -24.70 -30.45 13.99
N ASP A 352 -25.27 -31.30 13.15
CA ASP A 352 -26.10 -30.91 12.01
C ASP A 352 -27.57 -30.91 12.38
N ILE A 353 -28.31 -29.97 11.79
CA ILE A 353 -29.70 -29.71 12.14
C ILE A 353 -30.63 -30.54 11.26
N ASP A 354 -31.45 -31.38 11.88
CA ASP A 354 -32.45 -32.24 11.25
C ASP A 354 -33.80 -31.53 11.11
N ILE A 355 -34.63 -32.04 10.21
CA ILE A 355 -36.01 -31.57 9.99
C ILE A 355 -36.97 -32.66 10.46
N VAL A 356 -37.93 -32.33 11.32
CA VAL A 356 -38.90 -33.28 11.88
C VAL A 356 -40.33 -32.74 11.81
N GLY A 357 -41.27 -33.60 11.46
CA GLY A 357 -42.69 -33.35 11.71
C GLY A 357 -43.62 -34.22 10.89
N SER A 358 -44.88 -33.78 10.82
CA SER A 358 -45.94 -34.47 10.11
C SER A 358 -46.75 -33.47 9.30
N ASN A 359 -47.30 -33.95 8.18
CA ASN A 359 -48.32 -33.20 7.45
C ASN A 359 -49.69 -33.27 8.17
N ALA A 360 -50.60 -32.34 7.89
CA ALA A 360 -51.93 -32.29 8.47
C ALA A 360 -53.01 -32.73 7.46
N HIS A 361 -54.18 -33.09 7.99
CA HIS A 361 -55.41 -33.35 7.24
C HIS A 361 -55.47 -34.55 6.26
N ASP A 362 -54.41 -35.33 6.05
CA ASP A 362 -54.56 -36.61 5.33
C ASP A 362 -55.12 -37.69 6.25
N VAL A 363 -56.39 -38.05 6.06
CA VAL A 363 -56.97 -39.23 6.74
C VAL A 363 -56.75 -40.45 5.85
N VAL A 364 -55.59 -41.08 6.02
CA VAL A 364 -55.33 -42.40 5.44
C VAL A 364 -55.66 -43.47 6.49
N ASN A 365 -56.75 -44.21 6.32
CA ASN A 365 -56.98 -45.50 6.97
C ASN A 365 -56.89 -45.55 8.52
N SER A 366 -57.77 -44.84 9.24
CA SER A 366 -57.93 -44.90 10.72
C SER A 366 -56.83 -44.30 11.60
N HIS A 367 -55.76 -43.77 11.01
CA HIS A 367 -54.68 -43.01 11.66
C HIS A 367 -54.34 -41.74 10.84
N GLY A 368 -53.48 -40.85 11.35
CA GLY A 368 -53.05 -39.62 10.66
C GLY A 368 -51.86 -39.83 9.72
N SER A 369 -51.40 -38.73 9.10
CA SER A 369 -50.18 -38.69 8.27
C SER A 369 -48.95 -39.14 9.06
N PRO A 370 -47.97 -39.80 8.41
CA PRO A 370 -46.76 -40.26 9.08
C PRO A 370 -46.03 -39.14 9.84
N LEU A 371 -45.40 -39.51 10.95
CA LEU A 371 -44.38 -38.70 11.59
C LEU A 371 -43.04 -39.05 10.95
N GLU A 372 -42.36 -38.05 10.40
CA GLU A 372 -41.21 -38.19 9.51
C GLU A 372 -40.07 -37.28 9.97
N MET A 373 -38.86 -37.67 9.60
CA MET A 373 -37.64 -36.91 9.80
C MET A 373 -36.76 -36.98 8.56
N TRP A 374 -36.07 -35.88 8.26
CA TRP A 374 -34.99 -35.81 7.30
C TRP A 374 -33.73 -35.49 8.08
N GLU A 375 -32.93 -36.52 8.29
CA GLU A 375 -31.68 -36.44 9.04
C GLU A 375 -30.61 -35.82 8.15
N ASN A 376 -29.97 -34.77 8.63
CA ASN A 376 -28.88 -34.10 7.95
C ASN A 376 -27.60 -34.95 8.13
N LEU A 377 -26.80 -35.09 7.07
CA LEU A 377 -25.59 -35.91 7.05
C LEU A 377 -24.33 -35.08 6.76
N THR A 378 -24.40 -33.78 7.00
CA THR A 378 -23.32 -32.83 6.69
C THR A 378 -22.06 -33.15 7.51
N ILE A 379 -22.20 -33.51 8.78
CA ILE A 379 -21.04 -33.85 9.65
C ILE A 379 -20.61 -35.31 9.50
N ASP A 380 -21.52 -36.19 9.10
CA ASP A 380 -21.28 -37.63 8.96
C ASP A 380 -20.19 -37.99 7.93
N GLY A 381 -19.75 -37.02 7.11
CA GLY A 381 -18.62 -37.16 6.21
C GLY A 381 -18.87 -38.20 5.11
N VAL A 382 -20.13 -38.50 4.80
CA VAL A 382 -20.56 -39.42 3.73
C VAL A 382 -21.22 -38.63 2.59
N ALA A 383 -20.47 -38.35 1.53
CA ALA A 383 -20.96 -37.59 0.37
C ALA A 383 -20.86 -38.42 -0.94
N PRO A 384 -21.81 -38.28 -1.90
CA PRO A 384 -21.69 -38.86 -3.24
C PRO A 384 -20.51 -38.22 -4.01
N PRO A 385 -19.99 -38.89 -5.06
CA PRO A 385 -18.86 -38.37 -5.80
C PRO A 385 -19.31 -37.16 -6.62
N SER A 386 -18.69 -36.00 -6.40
CA SER A 386 -18.90 -34.80 -7.22
C SER A 386 -17.57 -34.32 -7.80
N ILE A 387 -17.56 -33.93 -9.08
CA ILE A 387 -16.33 -33.43 -9.71
C ILE A 387 -16.17 -31.96 -9.37
N VAL A 388 -15.14 -31.63 -8.58
CA VAL A 388 -14.83 -30.25 -8.20
C VAL A 388 -13.96 -29.57 -9.25
N THR A 389 -13.01 -30.30 -9.85
CA THR A 389 -12.17 -29.75 -10.91
C THR A 389 -12.02 -30.74 -12.03
N HIS A 390 -12.50 -30.35 -13.20
CA HIS A 390 -12.31 -31.11 -14.43
C HIS A 390 -10.85 -31.03 -14.92
N PRO A 391 -10.37 -32.05 -15.66
CA PRO A 391 -9.05 -31.97 -16.28
C PRO A 391 -8.98 -30.80 -17.26
N ALA A 392 -7.88 -30.06 -17.21
CA ALA A 392 -7.61 -28.96 -18.13
C ALA A 392 -6.91 -29.47 -19.40
N ASN A 393 -7.18 -28.81 -20.53
CA ASN A 393 -6.43 -29.02 -21.78
C ASN A 393 -4.93 -28.90 -21.51
N GLN A 394 -4.13 -29.81 -22.06
CA GLN A 394 -2.67 -29.80 -21.89
C GLN A 394 -2.01 -29.51 -23.23
N SER A 395 -0.95 -28.70 -23.20
CA SER A 395 -0.07 -28.49 -24.35
C SER A 395 1.35 -28.89 -23.96
N VAL A 396 1.90 -29.90 -24.64
CA VAL A 396 3.25 -30.41 -24.34
C VAL A 396 4.09 -30.47 -25.61
N ALA A 397 5.40 -30.36 -25.45
CA ALA A 397 6.33 -30.54 -26.55
C ALA A 397 6.30 -31.98 -27.06
N LEU A 398 6.61 -32.16 -28.35
CA LEU A 398 6.87 -33.50 -28.91
C LEU A 398 7.96 -34.22 -28.08
N GLY A 399 7.64 -35.39 -27.55
CA GLY A 399 8.53 -36.20 -26.70
C GLY A 399 8.36 -36.00 -25.18
N GLU A 400 7.59 -35.00 -24.75
CA GLU A 400 7.28 -34.76 -23.33
C GLU A 400 5.96 -35.44 -22.92
N THR A 401 5.76 -35.67 -21.62
CA THR A 401 4.52 -36.26 -21.08
C THR A 401 3.52 -35.17 -20.65
N ALA A 402 2.23 -35.40 -20.84
CA ALA A 402 1.18 -34.54 -20.28
C ALA A 402 0.54 -35.19 -19.05
N THR A 403 0.23 -34.41 -18.02
CA THR A 403 -0.51 -34.89 -16.84
C THR A 403 -1.88 -34.23 -16.79
N PHE A 404 -2.92 -35.05 -16.71
CA PHE A 404 -4.29 -34.64 -16.48
C PHE A 404 -4.65 -34.97 -15.04
N SER A 405 -5.32 -34.06 -14.35
CA SER A 405 -5.76 -34.25 -12.96
C SER A 405 -7.25 -33.97 -12.86
N VAL A 406 -7.92 -34.68 -11.96
CA VAL A 406 -9.29 -34.42 -11.55
C VAL A 406 -9.29 -34.27 -10.04
N SER A 407 -10.06 -33.33 -9.51
CA SER A 407 -10.42 -33.33 -8.09
C SER A 407 -11.90 -33.64 -7.97
N ALA A 408 -12.22 -34.44 -6.97
CA ALA A 408 -13.58 -34.84 -6.69
C ALA A 408 -13.77 -34.89 -5.18
N THR A 409 -14.93 -34.47 -4.73
CA THR A 409 -15.42 -34.66 -3.36
C THR A 409 -16.31 -35.89 -3.32
N GLY A 410 -16.62 -36.35 -2.12
CA GLY A 410 -17.34 -37.60 -1.89
C GLY A 410 -16.50 -38.60 -1.12
N SER A 411 -17.17 -39.54 -0.48
CA SER A 411 -16.55 -40.42 0.50
C SER A 411 -16.06 -41.69 -0.17
N THR A 412 -14.82 -42.10 0.12
CA THR A 412 -14.15 -43.29 -0.45
C THR A 412 -14.31 -43.39 -1.98
N LEU A 413 -13.52 -42.58 -2.70
CA LEU A 413 -13.60 -42.44 -4.15
C LEU A 413 -12.73 -43.46 -4.90
N SER A 414 -13.26 -43.99 -6.01
CA SER A 414 -12.56 -44.78 -7.02
C SER A 414 -12.52 -44.04 -8.36
N TYR A 415 -11.38 -44.07 -9.04
CA TYR A 415 -11.14 -43.32 -10.29
C TYR A 415 -10.90 -44.25 -11.47
N GLN A 416 -11.25 -43.82 -12.68
CA GLN A 416 -10.93 -44.49 -13.93
C GLN A 416 -10.74 -43.47 -15.07
N TRP A 417 -9.52 -43.33 -15.58
CA TRP A 417 -9.24 -42.47 -16.73
C TRP A 417 -9.59 -43.12 -18.07
N GLN A 418 -10.00 -42.28 -19.02
CA GLN A 418 -10.34 -42.66 -20.39
C GLN A 418 -9.59 -41.78 -21.41
N LYS A 419 -9.10 -42.39 -22.50
CA LYS A 419 -8.60 -41.71 -23.71
C LYS A 419 -9.61 -41.93 -24.83
N ASN A 420 -10.13 -40.85 -25.41
CA ASN A 420 -11.18 -40.89 -26.43
C ASN A 420 -12.37 -41.80 -26.01
N SER A 421 -12.81 -41.66 -24.76
CA SER A 421 -13.89 -42.44 -24.12
C SER A 421 -13.61 -43.94 -23.91
N VAL A 422 -12.38 -44.40 -24.09
CA VAL A 422 -11.97 -45.80 -23.81
C VAL A 422 -11.13 -45.85 -22.53
N ASN A 423 -11.46 -46.77 -21.62
CA ASN A 423 -10.72 -46.96 -20.37
C ASN A 423 -9.23 -47.20 -20.63
N ILE A 424 -8.39 -46.44 -19.94
CA ILE A 424 -6.95 -46.66 -19.91
C ILE A 424 -6.68 -47.68 -18.80
N PRO A 425 -6.08 -48.85 -19.12
CA PRO A 425 -5.77 -49.85 -18.11
C PRO A 425 -4.94 -49.27 -16.95
N ASP A 426 -5.29 -49.67 -15.73
CA ASP A 426 -4.60 -49.33 -14.47
C ASP A 426 -4.53 -47.83 -14.12
N ALA A 427 -5.24 -46.96 -14.86
CA ALA A 427 -5.29 -45.54 -14.61
C ALA A 427 -6.40 -45.18 -13.59
N ALA A 428 -6.17 -45.54 -12.32
CA ALA A 428 -7.15 -45.46 -11.23
C ALA A 428 -6.82 -44.42 -10.15
N SER A 429 -6.02 -43.41 -10.47
CA SER A 429 -5.62 -42.33 -9.55
C SER A 429 -6.30 -41.01 -9.88
N THR A 430 -6.21 -40.04 -8.98
CA THR A 430 -6.68 -38.64 -9.18
C THR A 430 -5.99 -37.92 -10.34
N SER A 431 -4.88 -38.46 -10.85
CA SER A 431 -4.18 -37.96 -12.03
C SER A 431 -3.75 -39.08 -12.96
N TYR A 432 -3.62 -38.75 -14.25
CA TYR A 432 -3.04 -39.62 -15.28
C TYR A 432 -1.98 -38.87 -16.09
N THR A 433 -0.78 -39.44 -16.14
CA THR A 433 0.33 -38.94 -16.97
C THR A 433 0.45 -39.80 -18.23
N THR A 434 0.44 -39.17 -19.40
CA THR A 434 0.61 -39.85 -20.68
C THR A 434 2.03 -40.41 -20.82
N PRO A 435 2.25 -41.43 -21.68
CA PRO A 435 3.57 -41.65 -22.27
C PRO A 435 4.08 -40.40 -23.00
N ALA A 436 5.38 -40.39 -23.36
CA ALA A 436 5.98 -39.32 -24.15
C ALA A 436 5.15 -39.06 -25.42
N ALA A 437 4.64 -37.83 -25.55
CA ALA A 437 3.67 -37.47 -26.56
C ALA A 437 4.30 -37.57 -27.96
N VAL A 438 3.60 -38.27 -28.85
CA VAL A 438 3.95 -38.32 -30.28
C VAL A 438 3.00 -37.42 -31.07
N GLN A 439 3.37 -37.06 -32.30
CA GLN A 439 2.54 -36.19 -33.13
C GLN A 439 1.11 -36.73 -33.35
N GLY A 440 0.94 -38.07 -33.32
CA GLY A 440 -0.36 -38.72 -33.43
C GLY A 440 -1.28 -38.57 -32.20
N ASP A 441 -0.77 -38.09 -31.07
CA ASP A 441 -1.58 -37.79 -29.87
C ASP A 441 -2.23 -36.40 -29.93
N ASN A 442 -1.86 -35.56 -30.90
CA ASN A 442 -2.41 -34.21 -31.04
C ASN A 442 -3.92 -34.26 -31.32
N GLY A 443 -4.70 -33.67 -30.41
CA GLY A 443 -6.16 -33.69 -30.43
C GLY A 443 -6.80 -34.83 -29.63
N ALA A 444 -6.03 -35.69 -28.96
CA ALA A 444 -6.60 -36.75 -28.10
C ALA A 444 -7.33 -36.15 -26.89
N ALA A 445 -8.50 -36.70 -26.54
CA ALA A 445 -9.33 -36.25 -25.42
C ALA A 445 -9.21 -37.19 -24.21
N PHE A 446 -9.02 -36.62 -23.02
CA PHE A 446 -8.88 -37.34 -21.74
C PHE A 446 -9.96 -36.92 -20.74
N ARG A 447 -10.60 -37.88 -20.08
CA ARG A 447 -11.58 -37.63 -19.00
C ARG A 447 -11.49 -38.69 -17.91
N CYS A 448 -12.01 -38.41 -16.72
CA CYS A 448 -12.05 -39.35 -15.61
C CYS A 448 -13.50 -39.63 -15.17
N VAL A 449 -13.78 -40.89 -14.83
CA VAL A 449 -15.00 -41.31 -14.13
C VAL A 449 -14.65 -41.55 -12.67
N VAL A 450 -15.42 -40.98 -11.75
CA VAL A 450 -15.23 -41.07 -10.30
C VAL A 450 -16.47 -41.73 -9.69
N SER A 451 -16.29 -42.63 -8.72
CA SER A 451 -17.37 -43.47 -8.18
C SER A 451 -17.19 -43.77 -6.70
N ASN A 452 -18.29 -43.96 -5.98
CA ASN A 452 -18.33 -44.57 -4.64
C ASN A 452 -19.63 -45.38 -4.47
N ALA A 453 -19.94 -45.83 -3.25
CA ALA A 453 -21.15 -46.62 -2.96
C ALA A 453 -22.48 -45.87 -3.20
N LEU A 454 -22.46 -44.53 -3.19
CA LEU A 454 -23.63 -43.66 -3.38
C LEU A 454 -23.85 -43.26 -4.85
N GLY A 455 -22.86 -43.43 -5.75
CA GLY A 455 -23.06 -43.11 -7.17
C GLY A 455 -21.78 -42.94 -8.00
N THR A 456 -21.91 -42.25 -9.13
CA THR A 456 -20.81 -41.95 -10.07
C THR A 456 -20.91 -40.54 -10.65
N ALA A 457 -19.78 -39.87 -10.85
CA ALA A 457 -19.67 -38.61 -11.58
C ALA A 457 -18.60 -38.69 -12.68
N THR A 458 -18.83 -38.04 -13.83
CA THR A 458 -17.91 -38.05 -14.98
C THR A 458 -17.42 -36.64 -15.28
N SER A 459 -16.10 -36.47 -15.44
CA SER A 459 -15.51 -35.17 -15.76
C SER A 459 -15.75 -34.75 -17.22
N ASN A 460 -15.66 -33.45 -17.49
CA ASN A 460 -15.46 -32.93 -18.85
C ASN A 460 -14.17 -33.50 -19.47
N SER A 461 -14.08 -33.43 -20.80
CA SER A 461 -12.92 -33.89 -21.56
C SER A 461 -11.87 -32.79 -21.74
N ALA A 462 -10.60 -33.14 -21.55
CA ALA A 462 -9.43 -32.31 -21.80
C ALA A 462 -8.68 -32.76 -23.06
N THR A 463 -8.34 -31.82 -23.93
CA THR A 463 -7.58 -32.08 -25.17
C THR A 463 -6.07 -31.98 -24.94
N LEU A 464 -5.32 -32.92 -25.51
CA LEU A 464 -3.86 -32.86 -25.61
C LEU A 464 -3.43 -32.18 -26.91
N THR A 465 -2.65 -31.10 -26.83
CA THR A 465 -2.01 -30.43 -27.98
C THR A 465 -0.50 -30.71 -27.96
N VAL A 466 0.04 -31.20 -29.06
CA VAL A 466 1.48 -31.51 -29.19
C VAL A 466 2.17 -30.40 -29.98
N LEU A 467 3.05 -29.66 -29.30
CA LEU A 467 3.76 -28.50 -29.85
C LEU A 467 5.03 -28.94 -30.62
N SER A 468 5.15 -28.46 -31.86
CA SER A 468 6.33 -28.65 -32.72
C SER A 468 6.66 -27.35 -33.47
N GLY A 469 7.74 -26.66 -33.08
CA GLY A 469 8.15 -25.38 -33.70
C GLY A 469 9.22 -24.62 -32.90
N PRO A 470 9.85 -23.58 -33.50
CA PRO A 470 10.80 -22.71 -32.81
C PRO A 470 10.13 -21.95 -31.65
N PRO A 471 10.90 -21.39 -30.69
CA PRO A 471 10.32 -20.64 -29.57
C PRO A 471 9.56 -19.40 -30.04
N VAL A 472 8.54 -18.97 -29.31
CA VAL A 472 7.77 -17.76 -29.55
C VAL A 472 7.85 -16.87 -28.32
N PHE A 473 8.21 -15.59 -28.50
CA PHE A 473 8.23 -14.63 -27.40
C PHE A 473 6.80 -14.26 -26.98
N THR A 474 6.43 -14.59 -25.74
CA THR A 474 5.16 -14.21 -25.09
C THR A 474 5.29 -12.90 -24.31
N THR A 475 6.52 -12.50 -23.96
CA THR A 475 6.82 -11.17 -23.41
C THR A 475 8.01 -10.59 -24.16
N GLN A 476 7.81 -9.38 -24.67
CA GLN A 476 8.80 -8.62 -25.41
C GLN A 476 9.56 -7.68 -24.47
N PRO A 477 10.82 -7.32 -24.78
CA PRO A 477 11.55 -6.37 -23.95
C PRO A 477 10.95 -4.97 -24.10
N ALA A 478 10.77 -4.27 -22.99
CA ALA A 478 10.24 -2.90 -22.98
C ALA A 478 11.36 -1.86 -23.20
N HIS A 479 11.00 -0.71 -23.78
CA HIS A 479 11.90 0.45 -23.80
C HIS A 479 12.23 0.90 -22.37
N ALA A 480 13.44 1.44 -22.17
CA ALA A 480 13.88 1.94 -20.88
C ALA A 480 14.42 3.36 -21.02
N THR A 481 13.98 4.27 -20.15
CA THR A 481 14.60 5.59 -19.99
C THR A 481 15.44 5.59 -18.72
N ARG A 482 16.70 5.97 -18.80
CA ARG A 482 17.63 6.02 -17.67
C ARG A 482 18.41 7.33 -17.66
N ILE A 483 18.72 7.80 -16.46
CA ILE A 483 19.66 8.90 -16.29
C ILE A 483 21.08 8.35 -16.49
N VAL A 484 22.00 9.16 -17.02
CA VAL A 484 23.43 8.82 -17.08
C VAL A 484 23.91 8.27 -15.73
N GLY A 485 24.65 7.17 -15.74
CA GLY A 485 25.14 6.45 -14.56
C GLY A 485 24.22 5.32 -14.08
N GLN A 486 22.95 5.26 -14.50
CA GLN A 486 22.01 4.22 -14.09
C GLN A 486 22.04 3.00 -15.01
N THR A 487 21.74 1.81 -14.48
CA THR A 487 21.58 0.58 -15.26
C THR A 487 20.14 0.39 -15.77
N ALA A 488 19.97 -0.26 -16.92
CA ALA A 488 18.68 -0.70 -17.44
C ALA A 488 18.57 -2.23 -17.40
N THR A 489 17.36 -2.74 -17.17
CA THR A 489 17.08 -4.18 -17.21
C THR A 489 16.07 -4.44 -18.33
N PHE A 490 16.42 -5.33 -19.25
CA PHE A 490 15.54 -5.82 -20.31
C PHE A 490 15.18 -7.27 -20.02
N THR A 491 13.91 -7.62 -20.19
CA THR A 491 13.38 -8.95 -19.87
C THR A 491 12.55 -9.49 -21.02
N VAL A 492 12.61 -10.80 -21.24
CA VAL A 492 11.79 -11.52 -22.22
C VAL A 492 11.25 -12.80 -21.62
N VAL A 493 10.14 -13.27 -22.18
CA VAL A 493 9.61 -14.62 -21.92
C VAL A 493 9.37 -15.27 -23.27
N ALA A 494 9.91 -16.47 -23.47
CA ALA A 494 9.68 -17.27 -24.66
C ALA A 494 9.09 -18.62 -24.28
N ALA A 495 8.12 -19.09 -25.06
CA ALA A 495 7.47 -20.38 -24.92
C ALA A 495 7.74 -21.23 -26.16
N GLY A 496 7.90 -22.55 -25.99
CA GLY A 496 8.17 -23.47 -27.08
C GLY A 496 8.71 -24.79 -26.57
N PRO A 497 8.83 -25.80 -27.46
CA PRO A 497 9.29 -27.12 -27.09
C PRO A 497 10.79 -27.18 -26.74
N GLY A 498 11.16 -28.03 -25.77
CA GLY A 498 12.55 -28.29 -25.33
C GLY A 498 13.21 -27.14 -24.56
N PRO A 499 14.50 -27.29 -24.16
CA PRO A 499 15.23 -26.21 -23.50
C PRO A 499 15.43 -25.03 -24.46
N ILE A 500 15.00 -23.84 -24.04
CA ILE A 500 15.17 -22.60 -24.80
C ILE A 500 16.47 -21.93 -24.38
N GLN A 501 17.35 -21.67 -25.34
CA GLN A 501 18.58 -20.91 -25.14
C GLN A 501 18.36 -19.45 -25.54
N TYR A 502 18.77 -18.52 -24.67
CA TYR A 502 18.71 -17.09 -24.94
C TYR A 502 20.08 -16.53 -25.33
N LEU A 503 20.08 -15.47 -26.14
CA LEU A 503 21.26 -14.66 -26.42
C LEU A 503 20.84 -13.21 -26.69
N TRP A 504 21.33 -12.26 -25.91
CA TRP A 504 21.05 -10.84 -26.11
C TRP A 504 21.96 -10.21 -27.16
N GLN A 505 21.40 -9.26 -27.90
CA GLN A 505 22.11 -8.43 -28.87
C GLN A 505 22.01 -6.94 -28.51
N MET A 506 23.11 -6.21 -28.69
CA MET A 506 23.22 -4.75 -28.62
C MET A 506 23.54 -4.22 -30.02
N ASN A 507 22.69 -3.33 -30.56
CA ASN A 507 22.81 -2.79 -31.92
C ASN A 507 23.03 -3.87 -32.99
N GLY A 508 22.40 -5.04 -32.80
CA GLY A 508 22.50 -6.19 -33.71
C GLY A 508 23.70 -7.11 -33.50
N ALA A 509 24.64 -6.79 -32.61
CA ALA A 509 25.79 -7.64 -32.26
C ALA A 509 25.52 -8.46 -30.98
N ASN A 510 25.96 -9.71 -30.93
CA ASN A 510 25.79 -10.57 -29.75
C ASN A 510 26.58 -10.04 -28.55
N ILE A 511 25.95 -10.02 -27.38
CA ILE A 511 26.60 -9.69 -26.12
C ILE A 511 27.14 -11.00 -25.50
N PRO A 512 28.46 -11.16 -25.35
CA PRO A 512 29.04 -12.38 -24.77
C PRO A 512 28.51 -12.65 -23.35
N GLY A 513 28.10 -13.89 -23.08
CA GLY A 513 27.62 -14.32 -21.75
C GLY A 513 26.18 -13.96 -21.40
N ALA A 514 25.53 -13.06 -22.15
CA ALA A 514 24.14 -12.66 -21.91
C ALA A 514 23.14 -13.73 -22.40
N SER A 515 23.02 -14.80 -21.63
CA SER A 515 22.27 -16.03 -21.98
C SER A 515 21.01 -16.28 -21.14
N GLY A 516 20.64 -15.32 -20.29
CA GLY A 516 19.42 -15.36 -19.49
C GLY A 516 18.21 -14.75 -20.19
N SER A 517 17.02 -14.99 -19.63
CA SER A 517 15.77 -14.33 -20.01
C SER A 517 15.74 -12.84 -19.62
N SER A 518 16.74 -12.36 -18.88
CA SER A 518 16.97 -10.95 -18.59
C SER A 518 18.41 -10.54 -18.88
N TYR A 519 18.59 -9.27 -19.19
CA TYR A 519 19.91 -8.64 -19.33
C TYR A 519 19.91 -7.28 -18.62
N VAL A 520 20.91 -7.06 -17.77
CA VAL A 520 21.16 -5.80 -17.09
C VAL A 520 22.34 -5.11 -17.78
N THR A 521 22.14 -3.88 -18.24
CA THR A 521 23.22 -3.09 -18.85
C THR A 521 24.25 -2.68 -17.77
N PRO A 522 25.50 -2.40 -18.16
CA PRO A 522 26.36 -1.51 -17.38
C PRO A 522 25.70 -0.14 -17.12
N ALA A 523 26.30 0.65 -16.24
CA ALA A 523 25.88 2.03 -15.99
C ALA A 523 25.86 2.82 -17.30
N ALA A 524 24.70 3.38 -17.65
CA ALA A 524 24.48 4.00 -18.94
C ALA A 524 25.29 5.29 -19.10
N THR A 525 25.89 5.48 -20.26
CA THR A 525 26.60 6.69 -20.66
C THR A 525 25.74 7.52 -21.61
N ALA A 526 25.98 8.82 -21.70
CA ALA A 526 25.22 9.70 -22.59
C ALA A 526 25.26 9.25 -24.08
N ASN A 527 26.36 8.60 -24.49
CA ASN A 527 26.55 8.10 -25.86
C ASN A 527 25.73 6.84 -26.17
N GLU A 528 25.18 6.17 -25.16
CA GLU A 528 24.33 4.99 -25.34
C GLU A 528 22.85 5.35 -25.56
N ASN A 529 22.51 6.64 -25.60
CA ASN A 529 21.17 7.09 -25.93
C ASN A 529 20.75 6.60 -27.33
N GLY A 530 19.63 5.88 -27.40
CA GLY A 530 19.12 5.27 -28.62
C GLY A 530 19.64 3.85 -28.88
N THR A 531 20.42 3.26 -27.97
CA THR A 531 20.94 1.89 -28.14
C THR A 531 19.79 0.88 -28.21
N ALA A 532 19.84 0.01 -29.22
CA ALA A 532 18.82 -1.01 -29.47
C ALA A 532 19.22 -2.36 -28.86
N PHE A 533 18.32 -2.94 -28.07
CA PHE A 533 18.47 -4.27 -27.47
C PHE A 533 17.40 -5.22 -28.01
N ARG A 534 17.77 -6.46 -28.31
CA ARG A 534 16.84 -7.55 -28.62
C ARG A 534 17.41 -8.88 -28.16
N CYS A 535 16.55 -9.88 -27.95
CA CYS A 535 16.94 -11.23 -27.57
C CYS A 535 16.68 -12.22 -28.72
N ILE A 536 17.54 -13.22 -28.85
CA ILE A 536 17.37 -14.41 -29.68
C ILE A 536 16.92 -15.55 -28.76
N ALA A 537 15.88 -16.29 -29.12
CA ALA A 537 15.50 -17.54 -28.46
C ALA A 537 15.64 -18.71 -29.43
N THR A 538 16.30 -19.79 -29.00
CA THR A 538 16.62 -20.96 -29.83
C THR A 538 16.19 -22.25 -29.13
N ASN A 539 15.58 -23.18 -29.87
CA ASN A 539 15.42 -24.58 -29.46
C ASN A 539 15.84 -25.52 -30.61
N SER A 540 15.63 -26.83 -30.45
CA SER A 540 15.94 -27.84 -31.47
C SER A 540 15.15 -27.72 -32.78
N PHE A 541 14.10 -26.89 -32.80
CA PHE A 541 13.22 -26.68 -33.95
C PHE A 541 13.48 -25.35 -34.67
N GLY A 542 14.32 -24.47 -34.12
CA GLY A 542 14.78 -23.24 -34.78
C GLY A 542 14.97 -22.05 -33.85
N THR A 543 15.03 -20.86 -34.44
CA THR A 543 15.38 -19.60 -33.76
C THR A 543 14.33 -18.51 -34.03
N THR A 544 14.02 -17.70 -33.02
CA THR A 544 13.14 -16.52 -33.13
C THR A 544 13.80 -15.29 -32.51
N LEU A 545 13.50 -14.10 -33.04
CA LEU A 545 13.96 -12.81 -32.54
C LEU A 545 12.84 -12.10 -31.77
N SER A 546 13.20 -11.40 -30.67
CA SER A 546 12.29 -10.47 -30.00
C SER A 546 12.15 -9.16 -30.78
N ASN A 547 11.19 -8.35 -30.38
CA ASN A 547 11.12 -6.93 -30.73
C ASN A 547 12.37 -6.20 -30.20
N ILE A 548 12.64 -5.03 -30.79
CA ILE A 548 13.70 -4.13 -30.35
C ILE A 548 13.18 -3.26 -29.19
N ALA A 549 13.88 -3.29 -28.07
CA ALA A 549 13.79 -2.31 -27.00
C ALA A 549 14.85 -1.22 -27.22
N ILE A 550 14.52 0.02 -26.85
CA ILE A 550 15.43 1.17 -26.98
C ILE A 550 15.76 1.66 -25.58
N LEU A 551 17.06 1.86 -25.32
CA LEU A 551 17.56 2.57 -24.17
C LEU A 551 17.64 4.06 -24.49
N THR A 552 16.77 4.86 -23.86
CA THR A 552 16.88 6.32 -23.87
C THR A 552 17.72 6.74 -22.68
N VAL A 553 18.85 7.40 -22.92
CA VAL A 553 19.70 7.94 -21.85
C VAL A 553 19.50 9.44 -21.80
N VAL A 554 19.01 9.93 -20.66
CA VAL A 554 18.81 11.37 -20.42
C VAL A 554 19.95 11.92 -19.55
N PRO A 555 20.39 13.16 -19.78
CA PRO A 555 21.35 13.83 -18.91
C PRO A 555 20.85 13.87 -17.47
N GLN A 556 21.78 13.86 -16.52
CA GLN A 556 21.42 14.06 -15.13
C GLN A 556 20.82 15.46 -14.91
N PRO A 557 19.70 15.60 -14.19
CA PRO A 557 19.14 16.92 -13.94
C PRO A 557 20.13 17.75 -13.10
N THR A 558 20.33 19.01 -13.51
CA THR A 558 21.33 19.88 -12.92
C THR A 558 20.73 20.72 -11.81
N ARG A 559 21.46 20.82 -10.70
CA ARG A 559 21.14 21.74 -9.61
C ARG A 559 21.58 23.15 -9.96
N VAL A 560 20.90 24.12 -9.36
CA VAL A 560 21.31 25.50 -9.37
C VAL A 560 22.65 25.61 -8.64
N SER A 561 23.67 26.12 -9.32
CA SER A 561 24.99 26.39 -8.73
C SER A 561 25.24 27.89 -8.53
N ASP A 562 24.48 28.75 -9.22
CA ASP A 562 24.62 30.19 -9.09
C ASP A 562 24.38 30.65 -7.65
N GLY A 563 25.37 31.35 -7.08
CA GLY A 563 25.36 31.84 -5.70
C GLY A 563 25.69 30.79 -4.63
N ILE A 564 26.01 29.54 -4.99
CA ILE A 564 26.36 28.52 -4.00
C ILE A 564 27.63 28.92 -3.22
N GLN A 565 27.65 28.65 -1.92
CA GLN A 565 28.77 28.94 -1.03
C GLN A 565 29.29 27.69 -0.32
N ALA A 566 28.40 26.72 -0.05
CA ALA A 566 28.77 25.43 0.52
C ALA A 566 27.85 24.35 -0.02
N LEU A 567 28.38 23.16 -0.28
CA LEU A 567 27.63 21.99 -0.74
C LEU A 567 28.20 20.72 -0.10
N TYR A 568 27.34 19.92 0.53
CA TYR A 568 27.68 18.64 1.15
C TYR A 568 26.77 17.56 0.57
N THR A 569 27.37 16.60 -0.13
CA THR A 569 26.65 15.51 -0.82
C THR A 569 26.72 14.19 -0.08
N PHE A 570 27.60 14.07 0.93
CA PHE A 570 27.75 12.86 1.75
C PHE A 570 28.16 11.60 0.95
N GLU A 571 28.87 11.80 -0.16
CA GLU A 571 29.34 10.74 -1.06
C GLU A 571 30.69 10.14 -0.61
N GLU A 572 31.25 10.58 0.53
CA GLU A 572 32.56 10.12 1.02
C GLU A 572 32.59 8.64 1.41
N GLY A 573 31.42 8.07 1.76
CA GLY A 573 31.28 6.66 2.16
C GLY A 573 31.94 6.29 3.49
N GLY A 574 32.60 7.23 4.20
CA GLY A 574 33.26 6.94 5.47
C GLY A 574 34.10 8.08 6.05
N GLY A 575 34.52 7.93 7.32
CA GLY A 575 35.45 8.83 8.00
C GLY A 575 34.80 9.89 8.89
N THR A 576 35.58 10.90 9.26
CA THR A 576 35.18 11.96 10.20
C THR A 576 34.93 13.30 9.54
N THR A 577 35.12 13.40 8.22
CA THR A 577 35.09 14.65 7.47
C THR A 577 34.00 14.57 6.42
N VAL A 578 33.15 15.61 6.35
CA VAL A 578 32.23 15.84 5.24
C VAL A 578 32.80 16.97 4.41
N ASN A 579 33.07 16.73 3.13
CA ASN A 579 33.75 17.68 2.27
C ASN A 579 32.74 18.69 1.71
N ASP A 580 33.17 19.95 1.69
CA ASP A 580 32.48 20.97 0.93
C ASP A 580 32.89 20.88 -0.54
N VAL A 581 31.98 20.40 -1.38
CA VAL A 581 32.17 20.17 -2.81
C VAL A 581 31.60 21.31 -3.67
N SER A 582 31.35 22.49 -3.08
CA SER A 582 30.81 23.65 -3.80
C SER A 582 31.73 24.22 -4.87
N GLY A 583 33.05 23.98 -4.76
CA GLY A 583 34.06 24.58 -5.64
C GLY A 583 34.31 26.08 -5.41
N VAL A 584 33.69 26.68 -4.38
CA VAL A 584 33.76 28.13 -4.11
C VAL A 584 34.71 28.44 -2.97
N GLY A 585 35.84 29.08 -3.29
CA GLY A 585 36.86 29.49 -2.32
C GLY A 585 37.49 28.30 -1.59
N ALA A 586 38.04 28.54 -0.39
CA ALA A 586 38.52 27.45 0.45
C ALA A 586 37.33 26.56 0.90
N PRO A 587 37.45 25.21 0.82
CA PRO A 587 36.39 24.31 1.27
C PRO A 587 36.06 24.50 2.75
N LEU A 588 34.77 24.66 3.08
CA LEU A 588 34.28 24.71 4.46
C LEU A 588 33.94 23.29 4.94
N ASN A 589 34.95 22.42 4.98
CA ASN A 589 34.74 21.03 5.39
C ASN A 589 34.20 20.95 6.83
N LEU A 590 33.28 20.01 7.06
CA LEU A 590 32.69 19.76 8.37
C LEU A 590 33.34 18.54 9.02
N THR A 591 33.43 18.54 10.35
CA THR A 591 33.94 17.44 11.15
C THR A 591 32.82 16.83 11.98
N ILE A 592 32.71 15.51 11.92
CA ILE A 592 31.81 14.69 12.74
C ILE A 592 32.48 14.49 14.11
N ALA A 593 31.89 15.06 15.16
CA ALA A 593 32.48 15.03 16.50
C ALA A 593 32.51 13.60 17.09
N ASN A 594 31.41 12.85 16.96
CA ASN A 594 31.29 11.47 17.42
C ASN A 594 30.93 10.54 16.24
N PRO A 595 31.92 9.98 15.52
CA PRO A 595 31.69 9.12 14.36
C PRO A 595 30.90 7.83 14.69
N ALA A 596 30.98 7.33 15.92
CA ALA A 596 30.22 6.16 16.36
C ALA A 596 28.69 6.40 16.40
N ASN A 597 28.26 7.66 16.44
CA ASN A 597 26.85 8.03 16.44
C ASN A 597 26.30 8.22 15.02
N VAL A 598 27.11 7.89 14.01
CA VAL A 598 26.84 8.14 12.60
C VAL A 598 27.10 6.88 11.78
N THR A 599 26.23 6.60 10.81
CA THR A 599 26.44 5.54 9.81
C THR A 599 26.56 6.17 8.43
N TRP A 600 27.66 5.86 7.72
CA TRP A 600 27.82 6.20 6.31
C TRP A 600 27.12 5.15 5.44
N LEU A 601 26.33 5.63 4.50
CA LEU A 601 25.63 4.85 3.48
C LEU A 601 25.93 5.46 2.11
N ASP A 602 25.54 4.77 1.04
CA ASP A 602 25.80 5.24 -0.32
C ASP A 602 25.02 6.55 -0.59
N GLY A 603 25.74 7.67 -0.71
CA GLY A 603 25.19 9.00 -0.97
C GLY A 603 24.50 9.71 0.20
N PHE A 604 24.61 9.22 1.45
CA PHE A 604 24.06 9.91 2.63
C PHE A 604 24.67 9.46 3.94
N VAL A 605 24.39 10.23 4.99
CA VAL A 605 24.83 9.96 6.35
C VAL A 605 23.64 9.88 7.30
N SER A 606 23.56 8.82 8.11
CA SER A 606 22.53 8.67 9.15
C SER A 606 23.06 9.04 10.53
N VAL A 607 22.39 9.97 11.21
CA VAL A 607 22.69 10.41 12.57
C VAL A 607 21.81 9.64 13.56
N ASN A 608 22.39 8.61 14.18
CA ASN A 608 21.66 7.65 15.01
C ASN A 608 21.62 8.03 16.50
N ALA A 609 22.52 8.92 16.94
CA ALA A 609 22.58 9.42 18.30
C ALA A 609 23.17 10.84 18.33
N GLY A 610 23.03 11.53 19.47
CA GLY A 610 23.48 12.92 19.62
C GLY A 610 24.95 13.13 19.25
N THR A 611 25.19 13.90 18.20
CA THR A 611 26.51 14.31 17.70
C THR A 611 26.38 15.67 17.04
N ILE A 612 27.48 16.28 16.62
CA ILE A 612 27.47 17.50 15.81
C ILE A 612 28.39 17.31 14.62
N ILE A 613 27.96 17.81 13.46
CA ILE A 613 28.75 17.84 12.23
C ILE A 613 29.03 19.31 11.92
N SER A 614 30.20 19.81 12.30
CA SER A 614 30.49 21.26 12.30
C SER A 614 31.80 21.63 11.64
N SER A 615 31.83 22.82 11.06
CA SER A 615 33.05 23.46 10.56
C SER A 615 34.10 23.65 11.66
N THR A 616 35.36 23.39 11.33
CA THR A 616 36.49 23.55 12.27
C THR A 616 36.84 25.02 12.48
N THR A 617 36.68 25.84 11.43
CA THR A 617 36.80 27.30 11.44
C THR A 617 35.43 27.95 11.36
N ASN A 618 35.36 29.26 11.53
CA ASN A 618 34.14 30.01 11.23
C ASN A 618 33.77 29.88 9.74
N ALA A 619 32.49 30.04 9.44
CA ALA A 619 31.96 29.99 8.08
C ALA A 619 32.16 31.34 7.35
N THR A 620 33.37 31.91 7.43
CA THR A 620 33.68 33.28 6.98
C THR A 620 33.30 33.54 5.53
N LYS A 621 33.45 32.54 4.64
CA LYS A 621 33.04 32.68 3.24
C LYS A 621 31.52 32.85 3.07
N VAL A 622 30.74 32.05 3.81
CA VAL A 622 29.27 32.14 3.82
C VAL A 622 28.84 33.47 4.45
N PHE A 623 29.45 33.84 5.58
CA PHE A 623 29.19 35.10 6.26
C PHE A 623 29.42 36.31 5.35
N ASN A 624 30.60 36.42 4.73
CA ASN A 624 30.93 37.52 3.83
C ASN A 624 30.02 37.55 2.60
N ALA A 625 29.74 36.39 1.99
CA ALA A 625 28.92 36.32 0.79
C ALA A 625 27.46 36.73 1.05
N CYS A 626 26.84 36.21 2.11
CA CYS A 626 25.45 36.55 2.47
C CYS A 626 25.30 37.99 2.95
N THR A 627 26.24 38.51 3.75
CA THR A 627 26.18 39.92 4.21
C THR A 627 26.41 40.92 3.08
N ALA A 628 27.16 40.54 2.04
CA ALA A 628 27.35 41.37 0.85
C ALA A 628 26.09 41.48 -0.02
N THR A 629 25.26 40.44 -0.06
CA THR A 629 24.03 40.39 -0.87
C THR A 629 22.76 40.75 -0.09
N ASP A 630 22.79 40.64 1.24
CA ASP A 630 21.61 40.62 2.12
C ASP A 630 20.64 39.46 1.84
N GLU A 631 21.18 38.34 1.37
CA GLU A 631 20.40 37.19 0.93
C GLU A 631 20.98 35.85 1.38
N ILE A 632 20.11 34.85 1.55
CA ILE A 632 20.51 33.48 1.89
C ILE A 632 19.50 32.47 1.37
N THR A 633 19.99 31.32 0.91
CA THR A 633 19.20 30.08 0.88
C THR A 633 19.94 29.01 1.66
N ALA A 634 19.23 28.29 2.53
CA ALA A 634 19.72 27.06 3.12
C ALA A 634 18.83 25.90 2.66
N GLU A 635 19.44 24.86 2.13
CA GLU A 635 18.78 23.71 1.53
C GLU A 635 19.26 22.44 2.22
N ALA A 636 18.36 21.49 2.45
CA ALA A 636 18.71 20.14 2.87
C ALA A 636 17.78 19.08 2.27
N TRP A 637 18.33 17.92 1.97
CA TRP A 637 17.55 16.69 1.76
C TRP A 637 17.66 15.83 3.02
N ILE A 638 16.54 15.58 3.67
CA ILE A 638 16.52 14.95 4.99
C ILE A 638 15.44 13.88 5.11
N ARG A 639 15.74 12.84 5.88
CA ARG A 639 14.73 11.93 6.42
C ARG A 639 14.77 12.02 7.94
N SER A 640 13.67 12.42 8.58
CA SER A 640 13.64 12.49 10.04
C SER A 640 13.55 11.08 10.64
N ALA A 641 14.35 10.80 11.67
CA ALA A 641 14.25 9.52 12.40
C ALA A 641 12.98 9.43 13.26
N SER A 642 12.39 10.56 13.63
CA SER A 642 11.18 10.63 14.46
C SER A 642 10.52 12.00 14.37
N LEU A 643 9.18 12.01 14.31
CA LEU A 643 8.37 13.23 14.32
C LEU A 643 8.28 13.91 15.70
N ALA A 644 8.77 13.26 16.76
CA ALA A 644 8.69 13.77 18.13
C ALA A 644 9.84 14.72 18.54
N GLN A 645 10.76 15.03 17.62
CA GLN A 645 11.89 15.92 17.89
C GLN A 645 11.43 17.38 17.93
N SER A 646 11.85 18.15 18.95
CA SER A 646 11.32 19.49 19.21
C SER A 646 12.39 20.50 19.64
N GLY A 647 12.13 21.80 19.44
CA GLY A 647 12.87 22.87 20.14
C GLY A 647 13.89 23.72 19.34
N PRO A 648 13.60 24.10 18.10
CA PRO A 648 13.68 23.15 17.00
C PRO A 648 14.95 22.29 17.06
N ALA A 649 14.86 20.99 16.86
CA ALA A 649 16.04 20.14 16.64
C ALA A 649 16.82 20.64 15.41
N ARG A 650 18.14 20.79 15.51
CA ARG A 650 18.93 21.51 14.49
C ARG A 650 19.25 20.63 13.29
N ILE A 651 18.59 20.87 12.17
CA ILE A 651 18.98 20.29 10.88
C ILE A 651 20.25 21.00 10.40
N MET A 652 20.21 22.34 10.36
CA MET A 652 21.33 23.20 9.96
C MET A 652 21.30 24.52 10.74
N THR A 653 22.45 24.99 11.22
CA THR A 653 22.54 26.24 11.97
C THR A 653 23.89 26.93 11.80
N MET A 654 23.87 28.27 11.78
CA MET A 654 25.07 29.11 11.90
C MET A 654 24.92 30.00 13.13
N SER A 655 25.45 29.51 14.25
CA SER A 655 25.16 30.00 15.60
C SER A 655 26.34 29.77 16.55
N VAL A 656 26.23 30.30 17.77
CA VAL A 656 27.16 30.01 18.87
C VAL A 656 26.48 29.32 20.05
N ASP A 657 25.20 29.59 20.29
CA ASP A 657 24.42 29.00 21.37
C ASP A 657 22.89 29.06 21.10
N LEU A 658 22.10 28.65 22.10
CA LEU A 658 20.63 28.64 22.07
C LEU A 658 19.95 30.01 21.88
N ASN A 659 20.67 31.13 21.99
CA ASN A 659 20.13 32.49 21.96
C ASN A 659 20.77 33.38 20.90
N ASN A 660 21.90 32.97 20.31
CA ASN A 660 22.71 33.79 19.42
C ASN A 660 23.00 33.05 18.10
N ARG A 661 22.46 33.56 16.99
CA ARG A 661 22.57 32.94 15.66
C ARG A 661 22.52 33.95 14.52
N ASN A 662 22.98 33.52 13.35
CA ASN A 662 22.66 34.16 12.07
C ASN A 662 21.41 33.51 11.48
N PHE A 663 21.37 32.17 11.42
CA PHE A 663 20.17 31.43 11.05
C PHE A 663 20.13 30.03 11.66
N THR A 664 18.94 29.44 11.69
CA THR A 664 18.69 28.03 12.01
C THR A 664 17.52 27.53 11.16
N LEU A 665 17.75 26.41 10.46
CA LEU A 665 16.70 25.53 9.97
C LEU A 665 16.60 24.33 10.93
N GLY A 666 15.42 24.08 11.47
CA GLY A 666 15.23 22.93 12.34
C GLY A 666 13.83 22.34 12.32
N GLN A 667 13.74 21.15 12.91
CA GLN A 667 12.50 20.39 13.07
C GLN A 667 11.84 20.72 14.42
N GLY A 668 10.54 20.94 14.39
CA GLY A 668 9.67 21.15 15.54
C GLY A 668 9.64 22.60 16.01
N ALA A 669 8.47 23.20 16.00
CA ALA A 669 8.25 24.57 16.44
C ALA A 669 8.54 24.74 17.94
N THR A 670 9.15 25.85 18.31
CA THR A 670 9.44 26.21 19.70
C THR A 670 8.15 26.41 20.48
N GLY A 671 7.83 25.48 21.38
CA GLY A 671 6.57 25.48 22.12
C GLY A 671 5.35 25.18 21.25
N GLY A 672 5.54 24.56 20.07
CA GLY A 672 4.49 24.21 19.13
C GLY A 672 4.62 22.76 18.61
N ALA A 673 4.14 22.55 17.39
CA ALA A 673 4.10 21.23 16.76
C ALA A 673 5.50 20.67 16.46
N THR A 674 5.73 19.38 16.72
CA THR A 674 7.04 18.70 16.55
C THR A 674 7.28 18.22 15.11
N ASP A 675 6.21 18.18 14.31
CA ASP A 675 6.15 17.73 12.91
C ASP A 675 6.05 18.90 11.91
N ALA A 676 6.70 20.01 12.26
CA ALA A 676 6.81 21.23 11.45
C ALA A 676 8.27 21.66 11.27
N PHE A 677 8.54 22.51 10.29
CA PHE A 677 9.84 23.16 10.13
C PHE A 677 9.83 24.57 10.71
N GLU A 678 10.93 24.96 11.36
CA GLU A 678 11.14 26.29 11.91
C GLU A 678 12.41 26.91 11.29
N LEU A 679 12.25 28.12 10.76
CA LEU A 679 13.33 29.01 10.35
C LEU A 679 13.46 30.15 11.35
N ARG A 680 14.61 30.24 12.01
CA ARG A 680 15.04 31.46 12.71
C ARG A 680 16.11 32.15 11.92
N ARG A 681 16.03 33.47 11.81
CA ARG A 681 17.03 34.20 11.04
C ARG A 681 17.16 35.65 11.55
N ARG A 682 18.40 36.04 11.83
CA ARG A 682 18.76 37.33 12.42
C ARG A 682 18.86 38.45 11.38
N THR A 683 18.33 39.62 11.69
CA THR A 683 18.55 40.88 10.97
C THR A 683 18.82 42.02 11.94
N SER A 684 19.06 43.21 11.41
CA SER A 684 19.00 44.46 12.18
C SER A 684 17.62 44.80 12.75
N ALA A 685 16.54 44.10 12.35
CA ALA A 685 15.19 44.29 12.88
C ALA A 685 14.69 43.13 13.78
N THR A 686 15.38 41.99 13.83
CA THR A 686 15.08 40.89 14.76
C THR A 686 16.07 40.85 15.92
N ASN A 687 15.78 40.07 16.96
CA ASN A 687 16.72 39.93 18.08
C ASN A 687 17.92 39.03 17.72
N ALA A 688 18.89 38.90 18.65
CA ALA A 688 20.07 38.06 18.45
C ALA A 688 19.78 36.57 18.17
N ASN A 689 18.56 36.13 18.53
CA ASN A 689 18.08 34.78 18.34
C ASN A 689 17.33 34.58 17.00
N GLY A 690 17.18 35.64 16.21
CA GLY A 690 16.45 35.62 14.95
C GLY A 690 14.95 35.37 15.10
N THR A 691 14.34 35.83 16.19
CA THR A 691 12.87 35.76 16.40
C THR A 691 12.18 37.08 16.04
N PRO A 692 10.92 37.07 15.55
CA PRO A 692 10.03 35.91 15.38
C PRO A 692 10.53 34.92 14.33
N ALA A 693 10.18 33.64 14.51
CA ALA A 693 10.55 32.56 13.60
C ALA A 693 9.44 32.37 12.56
N LEU A 694 9.81 31.95 11.35
CA LEU A 694 8.88 31.47 10.34
C LEU A 694 8.67 29.97 10.54
N ILE A 695 7.43 29.50 10.57
CA ILE A 695 7.08 28.11 10.91
C ILE A 695 6.09 27.58 9.88
N THR A 696 6.19 26.29 9.52
CA THR A 696 5.17 25.60 8.70
C THR A 696 4.01 25.08 9.55
N ALA A 697 2.92 24.63 8.91
CA ALA A 697 1.81 24.00 9.63
C ALA A 697 2.22 22.65 10.26
N SER A 698 1.51 22.24 11.32
CA SER A 698 1.64 20.87 11.86
C SER A 698 1.24 19.84 10.78
N GLY A 699 1.89 18.68 10.80
CA GLY A 699 1.74 17.62 9.80
C GLY A 699 2.53 17.84 8.51
N THR A 700 3.37 18.88 8.43
CA THR A 700 4.20 19.14 7.23
C THR A 700 5.31 18.12 7.06
N LEU A 701 5.94 17.68 8.16
CA LEU A 701 7.05 16.72 8.14
C LEU A 701 6.52 15.30 8.32
N THR A 702 6.94 14.37 7.44
CA THR A 702 6.81 12.92 7.63
C THR A 702 8.19 12.27 7.83
N THR A 703 8.22 10.95 7.97
CA THR A 703 9.46 10.15 7.98
C THR A 703 9.92 9.75 6.58
N ASP A 704 9.32 10.32 5.53
CA ASP A 704 9.80 10.17 4.16
C ASP A 704 11.02 11.08 3.92
N LEU A 705 11.67 10.88 2.78
CA LEU A 705 12.75 11.76 2.35
C LEU A 705 12.15 13.07 1.83
N HIS A 706 12.52 14.20 2.44
CA HIS A 706 12.04 15.53 2.08
C HIS A 706 13.15 16.44 1.60
N HIS A 707 12.83 17.27 0.62
CA HIS A 707 13.62 18.42 0.20
C HIS A 707 13.14 19.68 0.90
N VAL A 708 13.92 20.22 1.83
CA VAL A 708 13.55 21.40 2.62
C VAL A 708 14.45 22.56 2.24
N VAL A 709 13.84 23.68 1.84
CA VAL A 709 14.57 24.88 1.44
C VAL A 709 14.02 26.09 2.18
N VAL A 710 14.91 26.89 2.75
CA VAL A 710 14.56 28.18 3.35
C VAL A 710 15.28 29.28 2.62
N THR A 711 14.54 30.31 2.19
CA THR A 711 15.11 31.41 1.40
C THR A 711 14.84 32.76 2.05
N ARG A 712 15.73 33.71 1.78
CA ARG A 712 15.49 35.13 1.90
C ARG A 712 16.15 35.90 0.76
N ASN A 713 15.41 36.83 0.17
CA ASN A 713 15.95 37.83 -0.76
C ASN A 713 16.18 39.20 -0.08
N ASN A 714 16.78 40.13 -0.83
CA ASN A 714 17.19 41.46 -0.36
C ASN A 714 16.00 42.42 -0.10
N ALA A 715 14.83 42.11 -0.64
CA ALA A 715 13.57 42.80 -0.31
C ALA A 715 12.97 42.30 1.02
N GLY A 716 13.57 41.27 1.61
CA GLY A 716 13.22 40.70 2.89
C GLY A 716 12.15 39.61 2.86
N ALA A 717 11.68 39.21 1.68
CA ALA A 717 10.78 38.08 1.51
C ALA A 717 11.49 36.80 1.97
N THR A 718 10.91 36.13 2.95
CA THR A 718 11.47 34.97 3.64
C THR A 718 10.48 33.81 3.53
N LYS A 719 10.96 32.62 3.13
CA LYS A 719 10.08 31.51 2.75
C LYS A 719 10.62 30.15 3.21
N ILE A 720 9.71 29.20 3.43
CA ILE A 720 10.00 27.78 3.62
C ILE A 720 9.31 26.98 2.50
N TYR A 721 10.08 26.13 1.83
CA TYR A 721 9.63 25.20 0.82
C TYR A 721 9.87 23.77 1.30
N VAL A 722 8.94 22.87 0.98
CA VAL A 722 9.08 21.42 1.15
C VAL A 722 8.69 20.74 -0.15
N ASP A 723 9.55 19.87 -0.66
CA ASP A 723 9.34 19.08 -1.89
C ASP A 723 8.98 19.94 -3.11
N GLY A 724 9.66 21.09 -3.22
CA GLY A 724 9.42 22.06 -4.29
C GLY A 724 8.22 22.99 -4.07
N ILE A 725 7.46 22.85 -2.98
CA ILE A 725 6.21 23.62 -2.73
C ILE A 725 6.44 24.68 -1.65
N GLU A 726 6.02 25.93 -1.88
CA GLU A 726 6.02 26.99 -0.86
C GLU A 726 4.95 26.70 0.20
N LEU A 727 5.36 26.55 1.47
CA LEU A 727 4.44 26.24 2.57
C LEU A 727 4.29 27.35 3.60
N SER A 728 5.27 28.25 3.71
CA SER A 728 5.21 29.38 4.65
C SER A 728 6.01 30.55 4.11
N SER A 729 5.48 31.76 4.25
CA SER A 729 6.18 32.97 3.79
C SER A 729 5.80 34.22 4.60
N GLU A 730 6.78 35.12 4.72
CA GLU A 730 6.61 36.43 5.35
C GLU A 730 7.58 37.46 4.73
N THR A 731 7.40 38.74 5.07
CA THR A 731 8.39 39.80 4.77
C THR A 731 8.98 40.30 6.08
N VAL A 732 10.29 40.11 6.26
CA VAL A 732 11.00 40.52 7.47
C VAL A 732 11.89 41.73 7.17
N ALA A 733 11.75 42.80 7.94
CA ALA A 733 12.55 44.01 7.80
C ALA A 733 14.02 43.83 8.28
N GLY A 734 14.83 44.87 8.05
CA GLY A 734 16.25 44.89 8.41
C GLY A 734 17.12 44.10 7.42
N ASP A 735 18.42 44.12 7.65
CA ASP A 735 19.49 43.52 6.83
C ASP A 735 20.41 42.64 7.69
N PHE A 736 21.43 42.02 7.09
CA PHE A 736 22.41 41.16 7.78
C PHE A 736 23.57 41.92 8.44
N SER A 737 23.50 43.24 8.60
CA SER A 737 24.57 44.03 9.24
C SER A 737 24.89 43.62 10.68
N THR A 738 23.96 42.94 11.35
CA THR A 738 24.12 42.42 12.73
C THR A 738 24.63 40.98 12.81
N TRP A 739 24.90 40.34 11.67
CA TRP A 739 25.47 38.99 11.65
C TRP A 739 26.86 38.99 12.27
N THR A 740 27.23 37.84 12.82
CA THR A 740 28.56 37.59 13.39
C THR A 740 29.16 36.39 12.67
N ASP A 741 30.48 36.37 12.47
CA ASP A 741 31.15 35.24 11.82
C ASP A 741 31.15 34.01 12.73
N TYR A 742 30.11 33.18 12.61
CA TYR A 742 29.90 31.95 13.39
C TYR A 742 30.29 30.71 12.59
N LYS A 743 30.42 29.58 13.30
CA LYS A 743 30.56 28.26 12.68
C LYS A 743 29.24 27.79 12.08
N LEU A 744 29.34 27.05 10.99
CA LEU A 744 28.25 26.25 10.44
C LEU A 744 28.25 24.86 11.10
N ALA A 745 27.06 24.38 11.46
CA ALA A 745 26.83 23.05 11.99
C ALA A 745 25.56 22.41 11.43
N LEU A 746 25.58 21.08 11.33
CA LEU A 746 24.45 20.21 11.03
C LEU A 746 24.18 19.28 12.21
N ALA A 747 22.95 18.77 12.27
CA ALA A 747 22.47 17.77 13.22
C ALA A 747 22.49 18.16 14.71
N ASN A 748 22.99 19.35 15.10
CA ASN A 748 22.93 19.84 16.47
C ASN A 748 23.22 21.35 16.57
N GLU A 749 22.96 21.90 17.76
CA GLU A 749 23.47 23.21 18.17
C GLU A 749 24.95 23.10 18.55
N LEU A 750 25.71 24.20 18.44
CA LEU A 750 27.13 24.23 18.82
C LEU A 750 27.36 23.88 20.31
N THR A 751 26.35 24.06 21.14
CA THR A 751 26.30 23.66 22.56
C THR A 751 25.90 22.18 22.78
N VAL A 752 25.70 21.42 21.71
CA VAL A 752 25.35 19.98 21.65
C VAL A 752 24.08 19.56 22.39
N ASP A 753 23.18 20.49 22.67
CA ASP A 753 21.97 20.33 23.47
C ASP A 753 20.66 20.37 22.65
N ARG A 754 20.74 20.40 21.32
CA ARG A 754 19.58 20.35 20.40
C ARG A 754 19.82 19.38 19.23
N PRO A 755 20.07 18.10 19.52
CA PRO A 755 20.37 17.11 18.49
C PRO A 755 19.16 16.94 17.55
N TRP A 756 19.44 16.77 16.27
CA TRP A 756 18.53 16.26 15.27
C TRP A 756 19.03 14.90 14.81
N LEU A 757 18.13 13.92 14.83
CA LEU A 757 18.36 12.54 14.45
C LEU A 757 17.63 12.25 13.14
N GLY A 758 18.30 11.59 12.22
CA GLY A 758 17.80 11.36 10.87
C GLY A 758 18.92 11.22 9.86
N GLU A 759 18.53 11.11 8.60
CA GLU A 759 19.44 10.98 7.47
C GLU A 759 19.64 12.34 6.80
N LEU A 760 20.89 12.72 6.55
CA LEU A 760 21.27 13.86 5.73
C LEU A 760 21.76 13.34 4.38
N HIS A 761 21.00 13.62 3.34
CA HIS A 761 21.31 13.22 1.95
C HIS A 761 21.93 14.37 1.16
N LEU A 762 21.67 15.62 1.56
CA LEU A 762 22.31 16.80 0.99
C LEU A 762 22.17 17.98 1.95
N ALA A 763 23.16 18.87 1.97
CA ALA A 763 23.05 20.20 2.57
C ALA A 763 23.75 21.24 1.69
N ALA A 764 23.11 22.39 1.44
CA ALA A 764 23.69 23.46 0.64
C ALA A 764 23.35 24.85 1.20
N ILE A 765 24.23 25.82 0.95
CA ILE A 765 24.00 27.24 1.27
C ILE A 765 24.30 28.09 0.05
N TYR A 766 23.41 29.04 -0.24
CA TYR A 766 23.57 30.04 -1.29
C TYR A 766 23.58 31.44 -0.69
N ASN A 767 24.31 32.37 -1.30
CA ASN A 767 24.32 33.79 -0.96
C ASN A 767 23.19 34.59 -1.62
N ARG A 768 22.12 33.92 -2.06
CA ARG A 768 20.95 34.53 -2.70
C ARG A 768 19.68 33.77 -2.34
N GLY A 769 18.52 34.43 -2.42
CA GLY A 769 17.23 33.78 -2.29
C GLY A 769 16.86 33.07 -3.60
N LEU A 770 16.82 31.73 -3.60
CA LEU A 770 16.37 30.98 -4.77
C LEU A 770 14.90 31.26 -5.07
N SER A 771 14.56 31.40 -6.35
CA SER A 771 13.18 31.53 -6.82
C SER A 771 12.42 30.20 -6.75
N GLN A 772 11.08 30.24 -6.81
CA GLN A 772 10.24 29.04 -6.86
C GLN A 772 10.67 28.06 -7.97
N THR A 773 10.99 28.56 -9.16
CA THR A 773 11.43 27.74 -10.29
C THR A 773 12.76 27.04 -10.00
N GLU A 774 13.68 27.73 -9.35
CA GLU A 774 15.00 27.21 -8.97
C GLU A 774 14.90 26.19 -7.83
N VAL A 775 13.99 26.39 -6.88
CA VAL A 775 13.70 25.41 -5.84
C VAL A 775 13.13 24.13 -6.45
N VAL A 776 12.18 24.24 -7.40
CA VAL A 776 11.65 23.08 -8.14
C VAL A 776 12.73 22.40 -8.99
N GLN A 777 13.65 23.17 -9.58
CA GLN A 777 14.80 22.59 -10.29
C GLN A 777 15.66 21.74 -9.35
N ASN A 778 16.01 22.26 -8.18
CA ASN A 778 16.79 21.52 -7.19
C ASN A 778 16.03 20.30 -6.65
N TYR A 779 14.70 20.39 -6.49
CA TYR A 779 13.85 19.26 -6.12
C TYR A 779 13.92 18.14 -7.17
N ASN A 780 13.71 18.50 -8.44
CA ASN A 780 13.75 17.55 -9.56
C ASN A 780 15.13 16.94 -9.80
N ALA A 781 16.20 17.62 -9.37
CA ALA A 781 17.55 17.08 -9.44
C ALA A 781 17.82 15.95 -8.44
N GLY A 782 17.06 15.88 -7.35
CA GLY A 782 17.20 14.82 -6.34
C GLY A 782 18.53 14.88 -5.57
N SER A 783 18.65 14.14 -4.47
CA SER A 783 19.79 14.24 -3.55
C SER A 783 21.11 13.63 -4.03
N SER A 784 21.12 12.77 -5.04
CA SER A 784 22.30 11.95 -5.40
C SER A 784 22.94 12.30 -6.75
N GLY A 785 24.21 11.91 -6.91
CA GLY A 785 24.96 11.96 -8.17
C GLY A 785 25.36 13.35 -8.64
N ILE A 786 25.17 14.38 -7.83
CA ILE A 786 25.06 15.79 -8.25
C ILE A 786 26.25 16.28 -9.07
N SER A 787 25.97 16.80 -10.28
CA SER A 787 26.91 17.63 -11.02
C SER A 787 26.70 19.11 -10.66
N VAL A 788 27.68 19.74 -10.00
CA VAL A 788 27.72 21.21 -9.92
C VAL A 788 28.00 21.77 -11.30
N GLN A 789 27.16 22.71 -11.76
CA GLN A 789 27.39 23.38 -13.04
C GLN A 789 28.73 24.11 -12.98
N SER A 790 29.61 23.72 -13.90
CA SER A 790 30.95 24.25 -14.07
C SER A 790 31.02 24.94 -15.42
N VAL A 791 31.63 26.12 -15.47
CA VAL A 791 31.96 26.76 -16.75
C VAL A 791 33.41 26.48 -17.10
N TYR A 792 33.67 26.17 -18.36
CA TYR A 792 35.04 25.97 -18.83
C TYR A 792 35.56 27.24 -19.48
N VAL A 793 36.84 27.50 -19.28
CA VAL A 793 37.55 28.64 -19.86
C VAL A 793 38.65 28.11 -20.79
N PRO A 794 38.30 27.67 -22.01
CA PRO A 794 39.30 27.39 -23.02
C PRO A 794 39.97 28.71 -23.38
N LEU A 795 41.24 28.84 -23.03
CA LEU A 795 41.99 30.08 -23.15
C LEU A 795 43.32 29.81 -23.82
N ARG A 796 43.73 30.72 -24.71
CA ARG A 796 45.07 30.71 -25.30
C ARG A 796 45.73 32.07 -25.08
N LEU A 797 46.99 32.04 -24.65
CA LEU A 797 47.84 33.21 -24.45
C LEU A 797 49.31 32.86 -24.65
N MET A 798 50.10 33.85 -25.05
CA MET A 798 51.56 33.72 -25.14
C MET A 798 52.23 34.64 -24.13
N LEU A 799 53.36 34.21 -23.60
CA LEU A 799 54.22 34.99 -22.71
C LEU A 799 55.42 35.48 -23.53
N GLN A 800 55.57 36.80 -23.68
CA GLN A 800 56.65 37.39 -24.48
C GLN A 800 58.03 36.90 -24.04
N GLY A 801 58.23 36.67 -22.73
CA GLY A 801 59.48 36.17 -22.18
C GLY A 801 59.87 34.80 -22.74
N ALA A 802 58.93 33.84 -22.75
CA ALA A 802 59.19 32.45 -23.14
C ALA A 802 59.04 32.17 -24.64
N TYR A 803 58.46 33.09 -25.43
CA TYR A 803 58.15 32.88 -26.84
C TYR A 803 59.41 32.60 -27.69
N ASP A 804 59.31 31.63 -28.59
CA ASP A 804 60.30 31.24 -29.60
C ASP A 804 59.66 31.26 -30.99
N ALA A 805 60.12 32.19 -31.81
CA ALA A 805 59.58 32.45 -33.14
C ALA A 805 59.84 31.33 -34.16
N ASN A 806 60.82 30.46 -33.93
CA ASN A 806 61.16 29.38 -34.86
C ASN A 806 60.16 28.21 -34.83
N GLY A 807 59.36 28.11 -33.77
CA GLY A 807 58.37 27.06 -33.59
C GLY A 807 56.96 27.55 -33.25
N ASP A 808 56.75 28.88 -33.25
CA ASP A 808 55.51 29.54 -32.80
C ASP A 808 54.99 28.97 -31.45
N SER A 809 55.92 28.79 -30.51
CA SER A 809 55.69 28.14 -29.22
C SER A 809 56.49 28.82 -28.11
N MET A 810 56.30 28.39 -26.88
CA MET A 810 57.01 28.89 -25.70
C MET A 810 57.95 27.83 -25.14
N ARG A 811 59.13 28.28 -24.72
CA ARG A 811 60.13 27.44 -24.04
C ARG A 811 59.62 27.00 -22.68
N THR A 812 59.86 25.74 -22.32
CA THR A 812 59.56 25.17 -21.01
C THR A 812 60.80 25.11 -20.09
N SER A 813 61.77 26.00 -20.32
CA SER A 813 63.10 25.97 -19.68
C SER A 813 63.06 25.96 -18.15
N ILE A 814 62.04 26.58 -17.56
CA ILE A 814 61.86 26.67 -16.11
C ILE A 814 61.00 25.57 -15.50
N ARG A 815 60.51 24.59 -16.29
CA ARG A 815 59.57 23.56 -15.83
C ARG A 815 60.02 22.88 -14.53
N THR A 816 61.30 22.53 -14.44
CA THR A 816 61.87 21.84 -13.26
C THR A 816 62.05 22.74 -12.04
N LEU A 817 61.91 24.06 -12.22
CA LEU A 817 61.99 25.07 -11.18
C LEU A 817 60.61 25.50 -10.68
N LEU A 818 59.52 25.17 -11.39
CA LEU A 818 58.16 25.56 -11.00
C LEU A 818 57.78 24.96 -9.64
N PRO A 819 57.13 25.72 -8.75
CA PRO A 819 56.63 25.19 -7.50
C PRO A 819 55.50 24.18 -7.76
N LEU A 820 55.43 23.16 -6.91
CA LEU A 820 54.36 22.15 -6.97
C LEU A 820 53.00 22.69 -6.49
N SER A 821 52.97 23.85 -5.83
CA SER A 821 51.75 24.56 -5.42
C SER A 821 51.69 25.91 -6.12
N GLN A 822 50.48 26.40 -6.39
CA GLN A 822 50.27 27.69 -7.04
C GLN A 822 50.96 28.85 -6.27
N PRO A 823 51.63 29.81 -6.96
CA PRO A 823 52.49 30.82 -6.31
C PRO A 823 51.78 32.15 -5.93
N TYR A 824 50.47 32.27 -6.10
CA TYR A 824 49.72 33.53 -6.02
C TYR A 824 49.12 33.84 -4.63
N THR A 825 49.56 33.18 -3.56
CA THR A 825 49.02 33.37 -2.20
C THR A 825 49.37 34.72 -1.57
N GLY A 826 50.50 35.31 -1.96
CA GLY A 826 50.98 36.60 -1.43
C GLY A 826 50.39 37.82 -2.15
N ALA A 827 50.63 39.00 -1.57
CA ALA A 827 50.35 40.27 -2.24
C ALA A 827 51.17 40.37 -3.54
N PRO A 828 50.62 40.97 -4.62
CA PRO A 828 49.34 41.67 -4.70
C PRO A 828 48.13 40.78 -5.00
N TRP A 829 48.31 39.49 -5.27
CA TRP A 829 47.24 38.59 -5.73
C TRP A 829 46.31 38.10 -4.61
N ASN A 830 46.88 37.78 -3.44
CA ASN A 830 46.16 37.27 -2.27
C ASN A 830 45.19 36.13 -2.64
N TYR A 831 45.61 35.25 -3.54
CA TYR A 831 44.77 34.17 -4.06
C TYR A 831 44.73 33.00 -3.06
N ALA A 832 43.54 32.71 -2.55
CA ALA A 832 43.32 31.70 -1.52
C ALA A 832 43.19 30.26 -2.05
N GLY A 833 43.46 30.02 -3.33
CA GLY A 833 43.40 28.69 -3.93
C GLY A 833 44.46 27.75 -3.35
N THR A 834 44.17 26.45 -3.44
CA THR A 834 44.97 25.37 -2.84
C THR A 834 45.57 24.42 -3.88
N GLU A 835 45.52 24.81 -5.16
CA GLU A 835 45.98 24.02 -6.29
C GLU A 835 47.43 23.57 -6.10
N SER A 836 47.61 22.25 -6.13
CA SER A 836 48.92 21.61 -6.01
C SER A 836 48.96 20.31 -6.80
N VAL A 837 50.15 19.97 -7.30
CA VAL A 837 50.39 18.79 -8.12
C VAL A 837 51.54 17.96 -7.57
N PRO A 838 51.52 16.63 -7.74
CA PRO A 838 52.66 15.79 -7.38
C PRO A 838 53.85 15.99 -8.32
N SER A 839 53.61 16.45 -9.55
CA SER A 839 54.62 16.75 -10.56
C SER A 839 54.07 17.70 -11.62
N ILE A 840 54.93 18.52 -12.22
CA ILE A 840 54.59 19.44 -13.31
C ILE A 840 54.60 18.70 -14.65
N PRO A 841 53.58 18.81 -15.52
CA PRO A 841 53.57 18.19 -16.86
C PRO A 841 54.68 18.70 -17.80
N ASP A 842 55.08 17.88 -18.79
CA ASP A 842 56.28 18.09 -19.64
C ASP A 842 56.26 19.34 -20.51
N ASP A 843 55.09 19.78 -20.92
CA ASP A 843 54.88 20.90 -21.84
C ASP A 843 54.37 22.17 -21.15
N VAL A 844 54.45 22.24 -19.82
CA VAL A 844 54.09 23.45 -19.03
C VAL A 844 55.22 24.47 -19.07
N VAL A 845 54.86 25.73 -19.32
CA VAL A 845 55.75 26.88 -19.34
C VAL A 845 55.80 27.54 -17.97
N ASP A 846 54.64 27.87 -17.38
CA ASP A 846 54.53 28.48 -16.05
C ASP A 846 53.09 28.32 -15.49
N TRP A 847 52.90 28.71 -14.23
CA TRP A 847 51.60 28.94 -13.61
C TRP A 847 50.96 30.24 -14.15
N VAL A 848 49.63 30.28 -14.19
CA VAL A 848 48.85 31.49 -14.50
C VAL A 848 47.62 31.56 -13.60
N LEU A 849 47.23 32.77 -13.17
CA LEU A 849 46.01 33.00 -12.40
C LEU A 849 44.94 33.65 -13.31
N ILE A 850 43.78 33.02 -13.39
CA ILE A 850 42.64 33.50 -14.17
C ILE A 850 41.57 34.03 -13.22
N GLU A 851 41.08 35.25 -13.43
CA GLU A 851 39.92 35.82 -12.71
C GLU A 851 38.73 35.99 -13.66
N LEU A 852 37.53 35.67 -13.18
CA LEU A 852 36.26 35.98 -13.84
C LEU A 852 35.66 37.24 -13.22
N ARG A 853 35.30 38.24 -14.03
CA ARG A 853 34.64 39.47 -13.58
C ARG A 853 33.34 39.75 -14.33
N THR A 854 32.32 40.26 -13.64
CA THR A 854 31.06 40.70 -14.28
C THR A 854 31.11 42.12 -14.82
N GLY A 855 32.16 42.87 -14.47
CA GLY A 855 32.40 44.22 -14.98
C GLY A 855 33.88 44.55 -15.06
N THR A 856 34.19 45.81 -15.35
CA THR A 856 35.58 46.28 -15.49
C THR A 856 36.19 46.71 -14.15
N ALA A 857 35.38 47.01 -13.13
CA ALA A 857 35.87 47.41 -11.81
C ALA A 857 36.44 46.22 -11.02
N SER A 858 37.51 46.45 -10.25
CA SER A 858 38.22 45.40 -9.50
C SER A 858 37.38 44.66 -8.45
N ASN A 859 36.32 45.25 -7.92
CA ASN A 859 35.41 44.60 -6.95
C ASN A 859 34.32 43.70 -7.61
N THR A 860 34.29 43.60 -8.94
CA THR A 860 33.34 42.72 -9.67
C THR A 860 33.87 41.30 -9.89
N LYS A 861 34.94 40.91 -9.17
CA LYS A 861 35.53 39.58 -9.22
C LYS A 861 34.55 38.54 -8.69
N VAL A 862 34.20 37.58 -9.53
CA VAL A 862 33.28 36.47 -9.23
C VAL A 862 34.05 35.26 -8.74
N ALA A 863 35.09 34.86 -9.47
CA ALA A 863 35.91 33.71 -9.14
C ALA A 863 37.34 33.91 -9.62
N ALA A 864 38.29 33.15 -9.05
CA ALA A 864 39.65 33.07 -9.54
C ALA A 864 40.18 31.64 -9.40
N ARG A 865 41.01 31.20 -10.36
CA ARG A 865 41.60 29.86 -10.37
C ARG A 865 42.99 29.87 -10.98
N ALA A 866 43.93 29.17 -10.37
CA ALA A 866 45.27 28.97 -10.90
C ALA A 866 45.29 27.75 -11.83
N GLY A 867 46.03 27.86 -12.94
CA GLY A 867 46.23 26.78 -13.90
C GLY A 867 47.61 26.85 -14.53
N PHE A 868 47.84 26.01 -15.54
CA PHE A 868 49.09 25.99 -16.29
C PHE A 868 48.92 26.61 -17.66
N VAL A 869 49.92 27.38 -18.10
CA VAL A 869 50.06 27.73 -19.52
C VAL A 869 51.06 26.76 -20.18
N LYS A 870 50.64 26.14 -21.28
CA LYS A 870 51.43 25.16 -22.03
C LYS A 870 52.29 25.83 -23.10
N SER A 871 53.26 25.10 -23.65
CA SER A 871 54.19 25.59 -24.69
C SER A 871 53.48 26.08 -25.96
N ASN A 872 52.30 25.54 -26.28
CA ASN A 872 51.49 26.01 -27.39
C ASN A 872 50.58 27.22 -27.02
N GLY A 873 50.65 27.72 -25.80
CA GLY A 873 49.85 28.84 -25.30
C GLY A 873 48.48 28.46 -24.74
N THR A 874 48.04 27.21 -24.84
CA THR A 874 46.79 26.78 -24.21
C THR A 874 46.92 26.84 -22.68
N VAL A 875 45.92 27.40 -22.02
CA VAL A 875 45.77 27.34 -20.57
C VAL A 875 44.92 26.14 -20.19
N VAL A 876 45.44 25.32 -19.28
CA VAL A 876 44.83 24.07 -18.82
C VAL A 876 44.73 24.03 -17.30
N ASP A 877 43.88 23.15 -16.81
CA ASP A 877 43.78 22.81 -15.40
C ASP A 877 45.06 22.08 -14.90
N ILE A 878 45.13 21.83 -13.60
CA ILE A 878 46.29 21.23 -12.95
C ILE A 878 46.55 19.76 -13.33
N ASP A 879 45.62 19.11 -14.04
CA ASP A 879 45.86 17.80 -14.66
C ASP A 879 46.76 17.89 -15.92
N GLY A 880 47.02 19.11 -16.42
CA GLY A 880 47.89 19.37 -17.57
C GLY A 880 47.25 19.18 -18.94
N SER A 881 45.95 18.91 -19.01
CA SER A 881 45.25 18.51 -20.24
C SER A 881 43.85 19.11 -20.40
N SER A 882 43.04 19.20 -19.35
CA SER A 882 41.67 19.70 -19.42
C SER A 882 41.64 21.23 -19.46
N SER A 883 40.58 21.78 -20.06
CA SER A 883 40.32 23.23 -19.97
C SER A 883 40.09 23.60 -18.52
N LEU A 884 40.64 24.74 -18.09
CA LEU A 884 40.43 25.26 -16.74
C LEU A 884 38.92 25.42 -16.45
N SER A 885 38.41 24.75 -15.42
CA SER A 885 37.00 24.87 -15.01
C SER A 885 36.80 25.85 -13.87
N PHE A 886 35.62 26.45 -13.78
CA PHE A 886 35.16 27.20 -12.62
C PHE A 886 33.87 26.57 -12.13
N ASP A 887 34.02 25.76 -11.10
CA ASP A 887 32.92 25.04 -10.47
C ASP A 887 32.10 26.04 -9.63
N GLY A 888 30.78 25.87 -9.60
CA GLY A 888 29.91 26.79 -8.86
C GLY A 888 29.66 28.13 -9.55
N VAL A 889 30.20 28.34 -10.76
CA VAL A 889 29.98 29.57 -11.54
C VAL A 889 28.90 29.32 -12.59
N ALA A 890 27.92 30.23 -12.66
CA ALA A 890 26.85 30.17 -13.64
C ALA A 890 27.36 30.42 -15.07
N SER A 891 26.75 29.75 -16.06
CA SER A 891 26.93 30.15 -17.47
C SER A 891 26.54 31.62 -17.64
N GLY A 892 27.38 32.39 -18.33
CA GLY A 892 27.21 33.84 -18.38
C GLY A 892 28.33 34.54 -19.12
N ASN A 893 28.25 35.87 -19.16
CA ASN A 893 29.26 36.70 -19.83
C ASN A 893 30.21 37.30 -18.79
N TYR A 894 31.49 36.98 -18.89
CA TYR A 894 32.52 37.39 -17.94
C TYR A 894 33.72 38.00 -18.64
N TYR A 895 34.30 39.04 -18.08
CA TYR A 895 35.64 39.48 -18.45
C TYR A 895 36.67 38.52 -17.86
N LEU A 896 37.59 38.03 -18.70
CA LEU A 896 38.67 37.14 -18.30
C LEU A 896 39.91 37.98 -17.99
N VAL A 897 40.40 37.94 -16.76
CA VAL A 897 41.66 38.59 -16.38
C VAL A 897 42.73 37.53 -16.21
N VAL A 898 43.83 37.69 -16.94
CA VAL A 898 45.02 36.84 -16.82
C VAL A 898 46.06 37.59 -16.01
N ARG A 899 46.56 36.95 -14.96
CA ARG A 899 47.68 37.42 -14.16
C ARG A 899 48.81 36.42 -14.21
N HIS A 900 50.01 36.93 -14.45
CA HIS A 900 51.24 36.16 -14.44
C HIS A 900 52.24 36.83 -13.49
N ARG A 901 53.22 36.08 -13.00
CA ARG A 901 54.09 36.55 -11.92
C ARG A 901 55.05 37.67 -12.31
N ASN A 902 55.42 37.80 -13.58
CA ASN A 902 56.41 38.80 -14.04
C ASN A 902 56.04 39.44 -15.39
N HIS A 903 54.77 39.33 -15.78
CA HIS A 903 54.23 39.97 -16.97
C HIS A 903 53.06 40.87 -16.57
N LEU A 904 52.83 41.95 -17.31
CA LEU A 904 51.67 42.81 -17.08
C LEU A 904 50.37 42.00 -17.25
N PRO A 905 49.40 42.16 -16.34
CA PRO A 905 48.13 41.46 -16.46
C PRO A 905 47.32 41.99 -17.65
N VAL A 906 46.45 41.15 -18.20
CA VAL A 906 45.57 41.50 -19.31
C VAL A 906 44.13 41.11 -19.00
N MET A 907 43.17 41.89 -19.49
CA MET A 907 41.74 41.59 -19.41
C MET A 907 41.19 41.42 -20.83
N SER A 908 40.21 40.53 -21.03
CA SER A 908 39.50 40.39 -22.31
C SER A 908 38.87 41.73 -22.75
N ALA A 909 38.93 42.04 -24.05
CA ALA A 909 38.39 43.31 -24.55
C ALA A 909 36.87 43.47 -24.34
N THR A 910 36.16 42.35 -24.33
CA THR A 910 34.72 42.24 -24.08
C THR A 910 34.45 41.11 -23.10
N ALA A 911 33.25 41.10 -22.52
CA ALA A 911 32.77 39.95 -21.77
C ALA A 911 32.66 38.72 -22.70
N VAL A 912 33.16 37.58 -22.24
CA VAL A 912 33.23 36.29 -22.93
C VAL A 912 32.10 35.41 -22.43
N SER A 913 31.34 34.80 -23.34
CA SER A 913 30.28 33.88 -22.98
C SER A 913 30.85 32.51 -22.60
N LEU A 914 30.74 32.17 -21.32
CA LEU A 914 31.19 30.91 -20.74
C LEU A 914 30.01 29.95 -20.53
N SER A 915 30.26 28.67 -20.78
CA SER A 915 29.28 27.58 -20.67
C SER A 915 29.98 26.27 -20.32
N GLN A 916 29.22 25.19 -20.19
CA GLN A 916 29.73 23.83 -19.96
C GLN A 916 30.53 23.26 -21.16
N ALA A 917 30.45 23.87 -22.35
CA ALA A 917 31.28 23.50 -23.49
C ALA A 917 32.52 24.41 -23.63
N GLY A 918 32.43 25.65 -23.11
CA GLY A 918 33.45 26.69 -23.25
C GLY A 918 33.59 27.22 -24.68
N ASN A 919 34.03 28.46 -24.83
CA ASN A 919 34.45 29.03 -26.12
C ASN A 919 35.91 29.46 -26.02
N LEU A 920 36.73 29.12 -27.01
CA LEU A 920 38.13 29.54 -27.02
C LEU A 920 38.22 31.07 -27.08
N TYR A 921 38.82 31.65 -26.05
CA TYR A 921 39.26 33.04 -26.08
C TYR A 921 40.78 33.08 -26.27
N ASP A 922 41.22 33.68 -27.36
CA ASP A 922 42.63 33.68 -27.76
C ASP A 922 43.22 35.08 -27.72
N PHE A 923 43.92 35.40 -26.62
CA PHE A 923 44.66 36.65 -26.47
C PHE A 923 45.80 36.77 -27.46
N SER A 924 46.29 35.66 -28.01
CA SER A 924 47.45 35.66 -28.90
C SER A 924 47.13 36.03 -30.35
N SER A 925 45.84 36.15 -30.69
CA SER A 925 45.39 36.36 -32.06
C SER A 925 45.44 37.83 -32.55
N SER A 926 45.22 38.81 -31.66
CA SER A 926 45.19 40.24 -32.02
C SER A 926 45.28 41.13 -30.78
N GLN A 927 45.85 42.34 -30.92
CA GLN A 927 45.80 43.40 -29.92
C GLN A 927 44.37 43.69 -29.43
N THR A 928 43.38 43.58 -30.31
CA THR A 928 41.96 43.89 -30.02
C THR A 928 41.28 42.88 -29.11
N MET A 929 41.95 41.77 -28.78
CA MET A 929 41.44 40.77 -27.82
C MET A 929 41.69 41.20 -26.37
N ALA A 930 42.49 42.24 -26.15
CA ALA A 930 42.74 42.79 -24.83
C ALA A 930 42.03 44.12 -24.61
N PHE A 931 41.60 44.37 -23.37
CA PHE A 931 41.04 45.64 -22.94
C PHE A 931 42.14 46.71 -22.93
N GLY A 932 41.93 47.79 -23.71
CA GLY A 932 42.90 48.87 -23.93
C GLY A 932 43.70 48.71 -25.22
N SER A 933 44.42 49.76 -25.65
CA SER A 933 45.11 49.79 -26.95
C SER A 933 46.54 49.25 -26.92
N SER A 934 47.16 49.10 -25.75
CA SER A 934 48.57 48.73 -25.58
C SER A 934 48.81 47.56 -24.61
N ALA A 935 47.74 46.80 -24.29
CA ALA A 935 47.75 45.74 -23.28
C ALA A 935 48.58 44.49 -23.64
N LEU A 936 48.75 44.16 -24.92
CA LEU A 936 49.56 43.05 -25.40
C LEU A 936 50.76 43.54 -26.22
N SER A 937 51.83 42.76 -26.27
CA SER A 937 52.99 42.98 -27.14
C SER A 937 52.83 42.21 -28.43
N GLN A 938 53.05 42.86 -29.58
CA GLN A 938 53.18 42.16 -30.85
C GLN A 938 54.52 41.41 -30.86
N LEU A 939 54.43 40.09 -31.03
CA LEU A 939 55.56 39.18 -31.17
C LEU A 939 55.83 38.95 -32.67
N GLU A 940 56.66 37.96 -32.99
CA GLU A 940 56.91 37.55 -34.37
C GLU A 940 55.71 36.78 -34.94
N ASN A 941 55.69 36.57 -36.26
CA ASN A 941 54.65 35.80 -36.97
C ASN A 941 53.20 36.27 -36.80
N GLY A 942 52.99 37.51 -36.35
CA GLY A 942 51.64 38.07 -36.15
C GLY A 942 50.96 37.65 -34.85
N VAL A 943 51.70 37.00 -33.95
CA VAL A 943 51.22 36.56 -32.64
C VAL A 943 51.36 37.68 -31.61
N PHE A 944 50.46 37.72 -30.64
CA PHE A 944 50.48 38.67 -29.53
C PHE A 944 50.74 37.95 -28.20
N GLY A 945 51.44 38.59 -27.28
CA GLY A 945 51.74 38.03 -25.96
C GLY A 945 51.58 39.03 -24.84
N LEU A 946 51.47 38.51 -23.62
CA LEU A 946 51.54 39.32 -22.40
C LEU A 946 52.92 40.00 -22.36
N VAL A 947 52.93 41.23 -21.86
CA VAL A 947 54.13 42.07 -21.84
C VAL A 947 55.04 41.63 -20.70
N ALA A 948 56.25 41.18 -21.01
CA ALA A 948 57.23 40.79 -20.01
C ALA A 948 57.83 42.01 -19.30
N GLY A 949 58.14 41.87 -18.01
CA GLY A 949 59.07 42.79 -17.33
C GLY A 949 58.51 43.59 -16.16
N ASP A 950 57.29 43.34 -15.69
CA ASP A 950 56.78 43.90 -14.42
C ASP A 950 57.19 42.98 -13.27
N VAL A 951 58.49 42.97 -12.96
CA VAL A 951 59.09 42.02 -12.02
C VAL A 951 58.95 42.48 -10.58
N ASN A 952 58.71 43.78 -10.36
CA ASN A 952 58.43 44.35 -9.03
C ASN A 952 56.94 44.46 -8.71
N LEU A 953 56.05 44.01 -9.61
CA LEU A 953 54.60 43.97 -9.45
C LEU A 953 53.95 45.35 -9.25
N SER A 954 54.54 46.38 -9.84
CA SER A 954 54.02 47.76 -9.78
C SER A 954 52.93 48.04 -10.81
N ALA A 955 52.63 47.07 -11.69
CA ALA A 955 51.75 47.21 -12.84
C ALA A 955 52.29 48.19 -13.91
N ILE A 956 53.57 48.55 -13.86
CA ILE A 956 54.25 49.43 -14.82
C ILE A 956 55.67 48.90 -15.07
N VAL A 957 56.00 48.61 -16.33
CA VAL A 957 57.37 48.23 -16.71
C VAL A 957 58.24 49.48 -16.79
N SER A 958 59.21 49.57 -15.90
CA SER A 958 60.02 50.77 -15.71
C SER A 958 61.50 50.47 -15.47
N SER A 959 62.30 51.50 -15.27
CA SER A 959 63.72 51.32 -14.94
C SER A 959 63.95 50.66 -13.57
N SER A 960 62.99 50.71 -12.64
CA SER A 960 63.10 49.99 -11.38
C SER A 960 63.04 48.48 -11.57
N ASP A 961 62.30 47.99 -12.56
CA ASP A 961 62.23 46.58 -12.91
C ASP A 961 63.57 46.08 -13.44
N ALA A 962 64.21 46.86 -14.33
CA ALA A 962 65.55 46.52 -14.84
C ALA A 962 66.59 46.53 -13.72
N ASN A 963 66.49 47.48 -12.78
CA ASN A 963 67.37 47.52 -11.60
C ASN A 963 67.17 46.29 -10.69
N ALA A 964 65.95 45.78 -10.56
CA ALA A 964 65.69 44.56 -9.81
C ALA A 964 66.44 43.36 -10.42
N VAL A 965 66.41 43.21 -11.75
CA VAL A 965 67.20 42.17 -12.45
C VAL A 965 68.69 42.31 -12.18
N PHE A 966 69.25 43.53 -12.28
CA PHE A 966 70.68 43.74 -12.04
C PHE A 966 71.10 43.46 -10.59
N SER A 967 70.19 43.60 -9.63
CA SER A 967 70.48 43.34 -8.21
C SER A 967 70.71 41.86 -7.90
N ILE A 968 70.22 40.96 -8.76
CA ILE A 968 70.34 39.51 -8.59
C ILE A 968 70.86 38.81 -9.85
N PHE A 969 71.83 39.41 -10.55
CA PHE A 969 72.40 38.87 -11.80
C PHE A 969 73.07 37.50 -11.62
N ASN A 970 72.95 36.62 -12.63
CA ASN A 970 73.41 35.23 -12.68
C ASN A 970 72.87 34.34 -11.55
N GLN A 971 71.64 34.60 -11.08
CA GLN A 971 70.96 33.76 -10.11
C GLN A 971 70.00 32.81 -10.83
N SER A 972 70.03 31.53 -10.46
CA SER A 972 69.13 30.51 -11.00
C SER A 972 67.98 30.22 -10.05
N GLY A 973 66.79 30.01 -10.59
CA GLY A 973 65.61 29.64 -9.80
C GLY A 973 64.30 30.15 -10.38
N TYR A 974 63.21 29.92 -9.64
CA TYR A 974 61.89 30.46 -9.95
C TYR A 974 61.77 31.90 -9.43
N LEU A 975 62.42 32.83 -10.14
CA LEU A 975 62.58 34.23 -9.72
C LEU A 975 61.61 35.13 -10.49
N LEU A 976 61.19 36.25 -9.89
CA LEU A 976 60.34 37.24 -10.57
C LEU A 976 61.13 37.95 -11.67
N GLU A 977 62.41 38.20 -11.41
CA GLU A 977 63.35 38.93 -12.26
C GLU A 977 63.81 38.16 -13.51
N ASP A 978 63.49 36.88 -13.62
CA ASP A 978 63.71 36.04 -14.82
C ASP A 978 62.62 36.35 -15.88
N ALA A 979 62.66 37.57 -16.41
CA ALA A 979 61.66 38.11 -17.33
C ALA A 979 61.57 37.31 -18.65
N ASN A 980 62.65 36.64 -19.07
CA ASN A 980 62.67 35.81 -20.28
C ASN A 980 62.38 34.31 -20.02
N LEU A 981 62.12 33.94 -18.76
CA LEU A 981 61.77 32.58 -18.35
C LEU A 981 62.81 31.53 -18.78
N SER A 982 64.09 31.84 -18.59
CA SER A 982 65.20 30.93 -18.91
C SER A 982 65.68 30.11 -17.71
N GLY A 983 65.26 30.49 -16.50
CA GLY A 983 65.69 29.90 -15.23
C GLY A 983 66.96 30.52 -14.67
N ILE A 984 67.49 31.57 -15.30
CA ILE A 984 68.66 32.32 -14.85
C ILE A 984 68.54 33.80 -15.21
N THR A 985 68.75 34.69 -14.24
CA THR A 985 68.72 36.14 -14.45
C THR A 985 69.98 36.64 -15.17
N THR A 986 69.83 37.22 -16.35
CA THR A 986 70.96 37.68 -17.19
C THR A 986 70.69 39.04 -17.83
N ALA A 987 71.61 39.52 -18.67
CA ALA A 987 71.42 40.75 -19.42
C ALA A 987 70.25 40.64 -20.42
N THR A 988 69.90 39.42 -20.84
CA THR A 988 68.76 39.16 -21.73
C THR A 988 67.42 39.50 -21.06
N ASP A 989 67.30 39.29 -19.74
CA ASP A 989 66.12 39.67 -18.94
C ASP A 989 65.97 41.19 -18.85
N ALA A 990 67.06 41.89 -18.56
CA ALA A 990 67.08 43.35 -18.57
C ALA A 990 66.74 43.91 -19.96
N ASN A 991 67.21 43.28 -21.04
CA ASN A 991 66.85 43.67 -22.41
C ASN A 991 65.36 43.47 -22.70
N ALA A 992 64.75 42.38 -22.21
CA ALA A 992 63.31 42.17 -22.31
C ALA A 992 62.53 43.29 -21.62
N ILE A 993 62.97 43.74 -20.43
CA ILE A 993 62.39 44.89 -19.72
C ILE A 993 62.59 46.19 -20.50
N PHE A 994 63.80 46.45 -21.00
CA PHE A 994 64.10 47.67 -21.75
C PHE A 994 63.25 47.81 -23.01
N SER A 995 62.93 46.69 -23.67
CA SER A 995 62.04 46.66 -24.83
C SER A 995 60.59 47.08 -24.53
N ASN A 996 60.20 47.08 -23.24
CA ASN A 996 58.84 47.33 -22.78
C ASN A 996 58.73 48.54 -21.84
N LEU A 997 59.75 49.41 -21.74
CA LEU A 997 59.71 50.58 -20.86
C LEU A 997 58.48 51.46 -21.10
N ASN A 998 57.90 51.94 -19.99
CA ASN A 998 56.70 52.80 -19.93
C ASN A 998 55.40 52.12 -20.33
N ARG A 999 55.39 50.79 -20.49
CA ARG A 999 54.14 50.04 -20.63
C ARG A 999 53.52 49.83 -19.25
N SER A 1000 52.21 50.00 -19.15
CA SER A 1000 51.47 49.80 -17.90
C SER A 1000 50.26 48.90 -18.14
N SER A 1001 49.85 48.20 -17.08
CA SER A 1001 48.62 47.41 -17.06
C SER A 1001 47.44 48.26 -17.51
N GLN A 1002 46.61 47.69 -18.38
CA GLN A 1002 45.34 48.28 -18.80
C GLN A 1002 44.14 47.67 -18.04
N VAL A 1003 44.40 46.71 -17.14
CA VAL A 1003 43.37 46.09 -16.28
C VAL A 1003 42.94 47.12 -15.22
N PRO A 1004 41.64 47.50 -15.16
CA PRO A 1004 41.15 48.51 -14.22
C PRO A 1004 40.98 48.04 -12.77
#